data_AF-A0A924WSA1-F1
#
_entry.id   AF-A0A924WSA1-F1
#
_cell.length_a   1.000
_cell.length_b   1.000
_cell.length_c   1.000
_cell.angle_alpha   90.00
_cell.angle_beta   90.00
_cell.angle_gamma   90.00
#
_symmetry.space_group_name_H-M   'P 1'
#
loop_
_entity.id
_entity.type
_entity.pdbx_description
1 polymer ?
#
loop_
_entity_poly.entity_id
_entity_poly.type
_entity_poly.pdbx_seq_one_letter_code
_entity_poly.pdbx_strand_id
1 'polypeptide(L)'
;MIAAFVGQMLPVKWRRWRAEFRALAMLCLMGLQPTLSGAQTFVAATAPAPAAGAVSSMTITRNNSWQSGDVLLAVFSQRGQTVPIVSVVPAGWTLVRRQGDGVSLLVEIYVRVVINTEPASYTFPFTATEQTAGAIMGFRSVDTTNPVMVSGAQSNASSVSVTAPSIATNGTSLLVGVFSTVNGDGSISPPTGMTERFDIRTQSGAGGVVLEAATAAGASGNTGTRVATSSSAQVNVGALIALRPTAPVPPPPPPPPTSFNAFETTTPAGSATGVIQTKTAGASYSIAVVALNSARTAVNTSYTSTATYQLVDARNNSGPLDANGCRSTWVAIPGTTNIAFTASGQGRVTITRTESNAWREVRVRITGPSERVGCSTDAFAVKPSALQVTARDATWQTADTGNGVPRALTNAATSGGVVHGAGLPFTLSATGLSGPKGTTSGYDGTPTVRSGSPVCVQPAACVNGTLAFSGWTSVTGGGGVATGERRVTNATYSEVGTFTLELEDATFADIDAADTPAAQRTVPQSAALTVGRFVPAYYDLQPSATAPLLRTMNYTDSQCLAAPPGTPRRAFTYVGQPFGFATLPQATILARNASGALTANYRGTLWKLDPGQIVRGLNASATTPAAQPVTVNLGALAAADVVSNANGTGTVTASSLDAITYTRNTTTPQATFTANITAQMSVSDATEAGPAGNPATIPTTAIACFNGGGTCAVPGTGIAFDSAIAGFPGNEFRYGRLRLANANGSELTALPVPMFAEYWNGSAWVANTRDHCTTVAASNLTLSNYQRNLAAGETTPTITGAMAAGSRSIVFSAPGSGNAGSVDLSLNLSAAGANLPWLQGAWTSTTFDQNPSARATFGTSAAPSPIIFRRERF
;
A
#
# COMPACT_ATOMS: atom_id res chain seq x y z
N MET A 1 46.10 -52.39 52.94
CA MET A 1 46.41 -53.27 51.78
C MET A 1 46.61 -52.34 50.59
N ILE A 2 47.76 -52.23 49.91
CA ILE A 2 48.55 -53.25 49.18
C ILE A 2 47.77 -53.67 47.90
N ALA A 3 48.29 -53.63 46.67
CA ALA A 3 49.57 -53.15 46.09
C ALA A 3 49.46 -53.07 44.54
N ALA A 4 50.30 -52.40 43.73
CA ALA A 4 51.38 -51.41 43.98
C ALA A 4 51.23 -50.22 42.98
N PHE A 5 52.15 -49.76 42.08
CA PHE A 5 53.55 -50.08 41.68
C PHE A 5 54.27 -48.75 41.31
N VAL A 6 55.61 -48.71 41.25
CA VAL A 6 56.40 -47.45 41.26
C VAL A 6 57.67 -47.48 40.38
N GLY A 7 57.97 -46.33 39.75
CA GLY A 7 59.34 -45.83 39.47
C GLY A 7 59.30 -44.30 39.62
N GLN A 8 59.93 -43.68 40.62
CA GLN A 8 61.37 -43.37 40.73
C GLN A 8 61.88 -42.56 39.52
N MET A 9 62.51 -41.38 39.68
CA MET A 9 63.32 -40.91 40.81
C MET A 9 62.84 -39.61 41.49
N LEU A 10 63.47 -39.31 42.64
CA LEU A 10 63.36 -38.14 43.52
C LEU A 10 64.68 -37.29 43.41
N PRO A 11 64.92 -36.14 44.09
CA PRO A 11 64.28 -35.69 45.34
C PRO A 11 64.16 -34.16 45.60
N VAL A 12 63.82 -33.80 46.85
CA VAL A 12 63.98 -32.51 47.61
C VAL A 12 63.63 -31.19 46.88
N LYS A 13 62.59 -30.42 47.21
CA LYS A 13 61.99 -29.89 48.47
C LYS A 13 62.68 -28.68 49.16
N TRP A 14 61.96 -27.55 49.08
CA TRP A 14 61.68 -26.57 50.16
C TRP A 14 62.68 -25.43 50.50
N ARG A 15 62.11 -24.21 50.61
CA ARG A 15 62.28 -23.13 51.62
C ARG A 15 63.67 -23.01 52.33
N ARG A 16 64.27 -21.82 52.47
CA ARG A 16 63.68 -20.47 52.65
C ARG A 16 64.74 -19.34 52.52
N TRP A 17 64.45 -18.31 51.71
CA TRP A 17 64.75 -16.87 51.90
C TRP A 17 66.18 -16.26 51.84
N ARG A 18 66.21 -15.07 51.19
CA ARG A 18 67.13 -13.90 51.26
C ARG A 18 68.54 -13.94 50.63
N ALA A 19 68.62 -13.09 49.59
CA ALA A 19 69.60 -12.02 49.34
C ALA A 19 70.69 -12.24 48.27
N GLU A 20 70.75 -11.26 47.34
CA GLU A 20 71.91 -10.74 46.58
C GLU A 20 72.82 -11.78 45.88
N PHE A 21 72.85 -11.88 44.54
CA PHE A 21 73.32 -10.89 43.54
C PHE A 21 72.53 -11.10 42.21
N ARG A 22 72.15 -10.06 41.44
CA ARG A 22 72.90 -9.40 40.32
C ARG A 22 73.47 -10.41 39.28
N ALA A 23 73.23 -10.29 37.96
CA ALA A 23 72.45 -9.31 37.17
C ALA A 23 72.19 -9.80 35.70
N LEU A 24 71.60 -8.92 34.88
CA LEU A 24 71.38 -8.94 33.40
C LEU A 24 70.20 -9.77 32.83
N ALA A 25 69.59 -9.19 31.77
CA ALA A 25 68.49 -9.65 30.90
C ALA A 25 67.14 -10.00 31.61
N MET A 26 66.07 -9.17 31.52
CA MET A 26 65.20 -8.85 30.37
C MET A 26 64.25 -10.01 29.97
N LEU A 27 62.95 -9.83 29.69
CA LEU A 27 62.11 -8.61 29.62
C LEU A 27 60.61 -8.95 29.92
N CYS A 28 59.79 -7.92 30.18
CA CYS A 28 58.32 -7.91 30.10
C CYS A 28 57.52 -8.94 30.91
N LEU A 29 57.07 -8.54 32.11
CA LEU A 29 55.64 -8.40 32.43
C LEU A 29 55.43 -7.51 33.67
N MET A 30 54.24 -6.94 33.84
CA MET A 30 53.81 -6.13 35.01
C MET A 30 54.66 -4.87 35.33
N GLY A 31 54.48 -3.80 34.55
CA GLY A 31 55.11 -2.49 34.75
C GLY A 31 54.15 -1.40 35.24
N LEU A 32 53.53 -1.55 36.43
CA LEU A 32 52.77 -0.47 37.08
C LEU A 32 53.74 0.53 37.76
N GLN A 33 54.50 1.26 36.94
CA GLN A 33 55.21 2.46 37.40
C GLN A 33 54.22 3.64 37.41
N PRO A 34 54.01 4.33 38.55
CA PRO A 34 53.32 5.60 38.52
C PRO A 34 54.19 6.61 37.77
N THR A 35 53.69 7.13 36.66
CA THR A 35 54.35 8.22 35.92
C THR A 35 54.24 9.50 36.72
N LEU A 36 55.15 9.66 37.67
CA LEU A 36 55.37 10.92 38.39
C LEU A 36 55.54 12.05 37.37
N SER A 37 54.79 13.14 37.54
CA SER A 37 55.05 14.37 36.81
C SER A 37 56.48 14.79 37.09
N GLY A 38 57.30 14.88 36.03
CA GLY A 38 58.71 15.25 36.17
C GLY A 38 58.81 16.69 36.64
N ALA A 39 59.22 16.88 37.90
CA ALA A 39 59.40 18.20 38.49
C ALA A 39 60.27 19.10 37.60
N GLN A 40 59.97 20.40 37.58
CA GLN A 40 60.74 21.36 36.78
C GLN A 40 62.22 21.37 37.17
N THR A 41 63.09 21.08 36.21
CA THR A 41 64.54 21.07 36.40
C THR A 41 65.21 22.18 35.59
N PHE A 42 66.10 22.93 36.24
CA PHE A 42 67.15 23.65 35.53
C PHE A 42 68.03 22.66 34.76
N VAL A 43 68.31 22.94 33.50
CA VAL A 43 69.11 22.11 32.60
C VAL A 43 70.56 22.58 32.61
N ALA A 44 70.79 23.83 32.20
CA ALA A 44 72.10 24.47 32.17
C ALA A 44 71.95 25.98 31.98
N ALA A 45 72.92 26.74 32.47
CA ALA A 45 73.14 28.14 32.09
C ALA A 45 74.28 28.25 31.07
N THR A 46 74.36 29.39 30.40
CA THR A 46 75.45 29.80 29.52
C THR A 46 75.54 31.31 29.52
N ALA A 47 76.76 31.82 29.46
CA ALA A 47 77.12 33.23 29.50
C ALA A 47 78.30 33.45 28.55
N PRO A 48 78.52 34.66 28.03
CA PRO A 48 79.78 34.97 27.36
C PRO A 48 80.93 34.93 28.37
N ALA A 49 82.18 34.85 27.90
CA ALA A 49 83.33 35.09 28.76
C ALA A 49 83.27 36.53 29.34
N PRO A 50 83.73 36.76 30.58
CA PRO A 50 83.74 38.11 31.16
C PRO A 50 84.50 39.10 30.28
N ALA A 51 83.83 40.21 29.94
CA ALA A 51 84.42 41.32 29.21
C ALA A 51 84.43 42.55 30.13
N ALA A 52 85.63 43.05 30.44
CA ALA A 52 85.79 44.22 31.32
C ALA A 52 85.38 45.56 30.66
N GLY A 53 85.11 45.54 29.34
CA GLY A 53 84.70 46.71 28.57
C GLY A 53 83.19 46.80 28.35
N ALA A 54 82.70 48.03 28.14
CA ALA A 54 81.33 48.30 27.74
C ALA A 54 80.99 47.68 26.38
N VAL A 55 79.77 47.16 26.21
CA VAL A 55 79.34 46.39 25.03
C VAL A 55 78.06 46.94 24.42
N SER A 56 78.01 46.96 23.08
CA SER A 56 76.84 47.38 22.28
C SER A 56 75.95 46.21 21.83
N SER A 57 76.39 44.98 22.06
CA SER A 57 75.61 43.76 21.85
C SER A 57 76.23 42.61 22.65
N MET A 58 75.47 41.54 22.88
CA MET A 58 75.95 40.33 23.52
C MET A 58 75.56 39.10 22.73
N THR A 59 76.54 38.28 22.34
CA THR A 59 76.32 36.98 21.70
C THR A 59 76.57 35.87 22.71
N ILE A 60 75.56 35.03 22.93
CA ILE A 60 75.60 33.95 23.91
C ILE A 60 75.45 32.62 23.17
N THR A 61 76.48 31.77 23.24
CA THR A 61 76.51 30.44 22.61
C THR A 61 75.47 29.53 23.26
N ARG A 62 74.70 28.82 22.42
CA ARG A 62 73.69 27.84 22.85
C ARG A 62 74.35 26.72 23.66
N ASN A 63 73.74 26.30 24.77
CA ASN A 63 74.16 25.08 25.45
C ASN A 63 73.58 23.84 24.73
N ASN A 64 74.43 22.89 24.35
CA ASN A 64 74.03 21.68 23.63
C ASN A 64 73.11 20.75 24.44
N SER A 65 73.00 20.95 25.77
CA SER A 65 72.09 20.20 26.64
C SER A 65 70.62 20.61 26.48
N TRP A 66 70.34 21.76 25.85
CA TRP A 66 68.98 22.25 25.62
C TRP A 66 68.33 21.58 24.41
N GLN A 67 67.15 21.00 24.63
CA GLN A 67 66.38 20.19 23.69
C GLN A 67 65.07 20.91 23.34
N SER A 68 64.44 20.57 22.22
CA SER A 68 63.17 21.23 21.84
C SER A 68 62.08 20.93 22.88
N GLY A 69 61.35 21.97 23.27
CA GLY A 69 60.43 21.96 24.40
C GLY A 69 61.03 22.45 25.73
N ASP A 70 62.35 22.63 25.83
CA ASP A 70 62.92 23.40 26.93
C ASP A 70 62.52 24.89 26.82
N VAL A 71 62.44 25.56 27.96
CA VAL A 71 62.18 27.00 28.08
C VAL A 71 63.47 27.69 28.49
N LEU A 72 63.85 28.74 27.74
CA LEU A 72 65.01 29.56 28.04
C LEU A 72 64.57 30.89 28.67
N LEU A 73 65.26 31.32 29.71
CA LEU A 73 65.23 32.71 30.20
C LEU A 73 66.57 33.38 29.89
N ALA A 74 66.56 34.41 29.04
CA ALA A 74 67.68 35.33 28.87
C ALA A 74 67.53 36.47 29.87
N VAL A 75 68.60 36.80 30.58
CA VAL A 75 68.65 37.83 31.62
C VAL A 75 69.79 38.79 31.29
N PHE A 76 69.52 40.08 31.32
CA PHE A 76 70.50 41.14 31.13
C PHE A 76 70.39 42.16 32.25
N SER A 77 71.54 42.68 32.68
CA SER A 77 71.65 43.83 33.57
C SER A 77 72.65 44.81 33.00
N GLN A 78 72.28 46.09 32.89
CA GLN A 78 73.11 47.13 32.28
C GLN A 78 73.18 48.38 33.17
N ARG A 79 74.35 49.01 33.18
CA ARG A 79 74.60 50.29 33.85
C ARG A 79 73.85 51.45 33.16
N GLY A 80 73.31 52.36 33.97
CA GLY A 80 73.00 53.73 33.53
C GLY A 80 71.75 53.94 32.67
N GLN A 81 70.91 52.91 32.48
CA GLN A 81 69.84 52.96 31.48
C GLN A 81 68.49 53.49 32.00
N THR A 82 67.97 54.50 31.30
CA THR A 82 66.56 54.95 31.32
C THR A 82 65.70 54.28 30.25
N VAL A 83 66.33 53.65 29.25
CA VAL A 83 65.73 53.06 28.04
C VAL A 83 65.94 51.54 28.01
N PRO A 84 65.24 50.76 27.16
CA PRO A 84 65.45 49.31 27.05
C PRO A 84 66.93 48.91 26.92
N ILE A 85 67.36 47.82 27.57
CA ILE A 85 68.72 47.28 27.37
C ILE A 85 68.82 46.75 25.94
N VAL A 86 67.93 45.82 25.57
CA VAL A 86 67.87 45.23 24.23
C VAL A 86 67.11 46.15 23.27
N SER A 87 67.80 46.62 22.22
CA SER A 87 67.24 47.57 21.24
C SER A 87 66.33 46.91 20.21
N VAL A 88 66.65 45.67 19.81
CA VAL A 88 65.80 44.83 18.96
C VAL A 88 65.74 43.42 19.54
N VAL A 89 64.54 42.98 19.94
CA VAL A 89 64.33 41.65 20.53
C VAL A 89 64.49 40.57 19.44
N PRO A 90 65.41 39.61 19.57
CA PRO A 90 65.63 38.61 18.52
C PRO A 90 64.41 37.70 18.33
N ALA A 91 64.10 37.34 17.08
CA ALA A 91 62.85 36.66 16.72
C ALA A 91 62.61 35.38 17.53
N GLY A 92 61.47 35.30 18.21
CA GLY A 92 61.08 34.18 19.09
C GLY A 92 61.47 34.34 20.57
N TRP A 93 62.05 35.48 20.96
CA TRP A 93 62.12 35.91 22.36
C TRP A 93 60.99 36.90 22.68
N THR A 94 60.48 36.88 23.92
CA THR A 94 59.45 37.81 24.42
C THR A 94 59.80 38.35 25.80
N LEU A 95 59.48 39.62 26.07
CA LEU A 95 59.83 40.28 27.35
C LEU A 95 58.94 39.78 28.49
N VAL A 96 59.55 39.25 29.56
CA VAL A 96 58.89 38.80 30.79
C VAL A 96 58.84 39.90 31.84
N ARG A 97 59.93 40.65 31.97
CA ARG A 97 60.06 41.73 32.96
C ARG A 97 61.16 42.72 32.54
N ARG A 98 60.90 43.99 32.78
CA ARG A 98 61.89 45.07 32.86
C ARG A 98 61.77 45.71 34.24
N GLN A 99 62.89 46.02 34.90
CA GLN A 99 62.91 46.73 36.17
C GLN A 99 64.23 47.48 36.35
N GLY A 100 64.15 48.76 36.71
CA GLY A 100 65.31 49.56 37.08
C GLY A 100 64.97 50.57 38.18
N ASP A 101 65.96 51.34 38.61
CA ASP A 101 65.76 52.58 39.38
C ASP A 101 65.50 53.80 38.47
N GLY A 102 65.81 53.68 37.18
CA GLY A 102 65.69 54.73 36.18
C GLY A 102 66.90 55.66 36.08
N VAL A 103 68.03 55.34 36.73
CA VAL A 103 69.26 56.16 36.69
C VAL A 103 70.53 55.31 36.72
N SER A 104 70.61 54.34 37.62
CA SER A 104 71.83 53.59 37.94
C SER A 104 71.85 52.18 37.34
N LEU A 105 70.70 51.49 37.33
CA LEU A 105 70.63 50.05 37.04
C LEU A 105 69.32 49.69 36.35
N LEU A 106 69.43 48.91 35.28
CA LEU A 106 68.29 48.29 34.61
C LEU A 106 68.52 46.79 34.46
N VAL A 107 67.47 46.00 34.68
CA VAL A 107 67.43 44.54 34.46
C VAL A 107 66.29 44.22 33.49
N GLU A 108 66.58 43.37 32.50
CA GLU A 108 65.60 42.82 31.56
C GLU A 108 65.65 41.29 31.55
N ILE A 109 64.47 40.68 31.42
CA ILE A 109 64.28 39.22 31.41
C ILE A 109 63.38 38.88 30.24
N TYR A 110 63.86 38.00 29.36
CA TYR A 110 63.18 37.52 28.15
C TYR A 110 62.97 36.01 28.23
N VAL A 111 61.88 35.49 27.66
CA VAL A 111 61.60 34.06 27.55
C VAL A 111 61.53 33.60 26.10
N ARG A 112 61.96 32.37 25.87
CA ARG A 112 61.88 31.64 24.60
C ARG A 112 61.55 30.17 24.84
N VAL A 113 60.91 29.51 23.89
CA VAL A 113 60.79 28.05 23.82
C VAL A 113 61.77 27.54 22.76
N VAL A 114 62.54 26.49 23.08
CA VAL A 114 63.49 25.86 22.15
C VAL A 114 62.72 25.10 21.07
N ILE A 115 62.90 25.47 19.80
CA ILE A 115 62.36 24.76 18.64
C ILE A 115 63.43 23.89 17.94
N ASN A 116 63.01 23.02 17.02
CA ASN A 116 63.93 22.12 16.31
C ASN A 116 64.97 22.84 15.41
N THR A 117 64.83 24.15 15.20
CA THR A 117 65.69 24.97 14.32
C THR A 117 66.35 26.14 15.08
N GLU A 118 66.78 25.93 16.32
CA GLU A 118 67.55 26.94 17.06
C GLU A 118 68.93 27.21 16.45
N PRO A 119 69.41 28.48 16.44
CA PRO A 119 70.75 28.82 16.02
C PRO A 119 71.82 28.33 17.04
N ALA A 120 73.07 28.33 16.62
CA ALA A 120 74.21 27.99 17.48
C ALA A 120 74.50 29.03 18.58
N SER A 121 74.00 30.25 18.43
CA SER A 121 74.13 31.34 19.40
C SER A 121 72.98 32.35 19.26
N TYR A 122 72.68 33.07 20.33
CA TYR A 122 71.73 34.19 20.33
C TYR A 122 72.49 35.51 20.48
N THR A 123 72.29 36.43 19.55
CA THR A 123 72.86 37.78 19.59
C THR A 123 71.77 38.78 19.94
N PHE A 124 71.97 39.52 21.02
CA PHE A 124 71.09 40.60 21.48
C PHE A 124 71.79 41.94 21.23
N PRO A 125 71.29 42.80 20.33
CA PRO A 125 71.78 44.16 20.18
C PRO A 125 71.28 45.03 21.35
N PHE A 126 72.12 45.93 21.84
CA PHE A 126 71.76 46.84 22.92
C PHE A 126 71.47 48.26 22.44
N THR A 127 70.80 49.06 23.27
CA THR A 127 70.46 50.47 22.96
C THR A 127 71.65 51.41 23.20
N ALA A 128 72.54 51.05 24.12
CA ALA A 128 73.76 51.79 24.44
C ALA A 128 74.97 50.85 24.59
N THR A 129 76.16 51.37 24.29
CA THR A 129 77.44 50.70 24.57
C THR A 129 77.80 50.91 26.04
N GLU A 130 77.37 49.99 26.90
CA GLU A 130 77.50 50.14 28.36
C GLU A 130 77.97 48.87 29.06
N GLN A 131 78.34 48.99 30.33
CA GLN A 131 78.70 47.85 31.18
C GLN A 131 77.50 46.92 31.40
N THR A 132 77.55 45.72 30.82
CA THR A 132 76.42 44.76 30.77
C THR A 132 76.83 43.36 31.22
N ALA A 133 76.13 42.81 32.21
CA ALA A 133 76.15 41.39 32.54
C ALA A 133 74.95 40.69 31.89
N GLY A 134 75.12 39.45 31.42
CA GLY A 134 74.00 38.69 30.85
C GLY A 134 74.26 37.21 30.66
N ALA A 135 73.18 36.42 30.70
CA ALA A 135 73.20 34.96 30.62
C ALA A 135 71.87 34.42 30.08
N ILE A 136 71.89 33.14 29.69
CA ILE A 136 70.70 32.38 29.35
C ILE A 136 70.64 31.12 30.21
N MET A 137 69.52 30.89 30.89
CA MET A 137 69.21 29.69 31.66
C MET A 137 68.17 28.85 30.92
N GLY A 138 68.41 27.55 30.75
CA GLY A 138 67.43 26.59 30.21
C GLY A 138 66.76 25.76 31.30
N PHE A 139 65.46 25.51 31.14
CA PHE A 139 64.60 24.79 32.07
C PHE A 139 63.74 23.75 31.33
N ARG A 140 63.57 22.57 31.94
CA ARG A 140 62.79 21.44 31.41
C ARG A 140 61.54 21.19 32.27
N SER A 141 60.54 20.55 31.67
CA SER A 141 59.19 20.35 32.25
C SER A 141 58.47 21.65 32.59
N VAL A 142 58.66 22.69 31.77
CA VAL A 142 57.92 23.97 31.83
C VAL A 142 56.78 23.95 30.80
N ASP A 143 55.70 24.68 31.04
CA ASP A 143 54.63 24.90 30.06
C ASP A 143 55.20 25.67 28.84
N THR A 144 55.17 25.07 27.66
CA THR A 144 55.70 25.67 26.42
C THR A 144 54.73 26.64 25.74
N THR A 145 53.48 26.72 26.18
CA THR A 145 52.48 27.67 25.66
C THR A 145 52.39 28.91 26.56
N ASN A 146 52.47 28.73 27.87
CA ASN A 146 52.47 29.82 28.85
C ASN A 146 53.59 29.63 29.90
N PRO A 147 54.87 29.86 29.56
CA PRO A 147 55.99 29.45 30.44
C PRO A 147 56.05 30.18 31.77
N VAL A 148 55.63 31.44 31.81
CA VAL A 148 55.62 32.26 33.04
C VAL A 148 54.23 32.23 33.66
N MET A 149 54.15 31.83 34.93
CA MET A 149 52.94 31.91 35.74
C MET A 149 52.69 33.33 36.23
N VAL A 150 53.72 33.97 36.78
CA VAL A 150 53.73 35.36 37.27
C VAL A 150 55.18 35.85 37.38
N SER A 151 55.41 37.15 37.20
CA SER A 151 56.69 37.81 37.46
C SER A 151 56.51 39.07 38.31
N GLY A 152 57.41 39.28 39.27
CA GLY A 152 57.47 40.47 40.10
C GLY A 152 58.90 40.99 40.16
N ALA A 153 59.10 42.30 40.21
CA ALA A 153 60.42 42.90 40.42
C ALA A 153 60.29 44.28 41.06
N GLN A 154 61.34 44.71 41.75
CA GLN A 154 61.46 46.04 42.32
C GLN A 154 62.93 46.52 42.26
N SER A 155 63.12 47.82 42.19
CA SER A 155 64.39 48.48 42.53
C SER A 155 64.40 48.78 44.04
N ASN A 156 65.57 48.62 44.67
CA ASN A 156 65.78 48.90 46.08
C ASN A 156 66.82 50.02 46.25
N ALA A 157 66.68 50.81 47.32
CA ALA A 157 67.67 51.81 47.71
C ALA A 157 69.01 51.17 48.10
N SER A 158 70.08 51.99 48.12
CA SER A 158 71.45 51.53 48.34
C SER A 158 71.59 50.70 49.63
N SER A 159 71.88 49.42 49.47
CA SER A 159 71.87 48.42 50.55
C SER A 159 72.61 47.15 50.13
N VAL A 160 72.95 46.31 51.10
CA VAL A 160 73.48 44.94 50.85
C VAL A 160 72.37 43.92 50.58
N SER A 161 71.10 44.32 50.65
CA SER A 161 69.95 43.41 50.67
C SER A 161 69.17 43.48 49.36
N VAL A 162 69.61 42.70 48.36
CA VAL A 162 68.99 42.67 47.03
C VAL A 162 67.66 41.94 47.11
N THR A 163 66.59 42.72 47.29
CA THR A 163 65.26 42.18 47.60
C THR A 163 64.40 42.11 46.35
N ALA A 164 63.89 40.91 46.06
CA ALA A 164 62.83 40.66 45.10
C ALA A 164 61.47 40.55 45.81
N PRO A 165 60.39 41.07 45.21
CA PRO A 165 59.06 41.08 45.84
C PRO A 165 58.45 39.67 45.91
N SER A 166 57.50 39.47 46.83
CA SER A 166 56.70 38.25 46.85
C SER A 166 55.78 38.17 45.63
N ILE A 167 55.65 36.97 45.07
CA ILE A 167 54.68 36.64 44.01
C ILE A 167 53.74 35.53 44.50
N ALA A 168 52.56 35.40 43.90
CA ALA A 168 51.58 34.37 44.25
C ALA A 168 51.70 33.17 43.28
N THR A 169 51.93 31.96 43.78
CA THR A 169 52.00 30.73 42.96
C THR A 169 51.08 29.63 43.46
N ASN A 170 50.90 28.58 42.67
CA ASN A 170 50.06 27.44 43.02
C ASN A 170 50.80 26.31 43.78
N GLY A 171 52.08 26.50 44.15
CA GLY A 171 52.87 25.49 44.85
C GLY A 171 53.43 24.36 44.00
N THR A 172 53.37 24.48 42.66
CA THR A 172 53.97 23.51 41.72
C THR A 172 55.01 24.15 40.77
N SER A 173 55.23 25.46 40.88
CA SER A 173 56.14 26.23 40.03
C SER A 173 57.58 26.21 40.53
N LEU A 174 58.54 26.18 39.61
CA LEU A 174 59.93 26.55 39.87
C LEU A 174 60.04 28.07 39.96
N LEU A 175 60.54 28.58 41.08
CA LEU A 175 60.94 29.97 41.23
C LEU A 175 62.32 30.17 40.63
N VAL A 176 62.46 31.23 39.84
CA VAL A 176 63.73 31.80 39.39
C VAL A 176 63.84 33.19 39.99
N GLY A 177 64.81 33.37 40.89
CA GLY A 177 65.22 34.68 41.38
C GLY A 177 66.32 35.24 40.48
N VAL A 178 66.28 36.54 40.25
CA VAL A 178 67.30 37.30 39.53
C VAL A 178 67.64 38.52 40.37
N PHE A 179 68.90 38.68 40.70
CA PHE A 179 69.39 39.69 41.64
C PHE A 179 70.55 40.43 41.00
N SER A 180 70.50 41.75 40.97
CA SER A 180 71.57 42.56 40.38
C SER A 180 71.87 43.79 41.20
N THR A 181 73.14 44.17 41.26
CA THR A 181 73.61 45.38 41.95
C THR A 181 74.60 46.13 41.07
N VAL A 182 74.66 47.44 41.24
CA VAL A 182 75.81 48.24 40.82
C VAL A 182 77.04 47.82 41.64
N ASN A 183 78.24 47.92 41.05
CA ASN A 183 79.56 47.43 41.48
C ASN A 183 79.97 46.08 40.85
N GLY A 184 80.61 46.15 39.68
CA GLY A 184 81.03 45.00 38.86
C GLY A 184 82.16 44.13 39.40
N ASP A 185 82.79 44.50 40.52
CA ASP A 185 83.78 43.66 41.21
C ASP A 185 83.17 42.94 42.43
N GLY A 186 81.93 43.28 42.78
CA GLY A 186 81.20 42.69 43.90
C GLY A 186 80.81 41.23 43.67
N SER A 187 80.06 40.69 44.63
CA SER A 187 79.43 39.37 44.56
C SER A 187 78.02 39.46 45.13
N ILE A 188 77.16 38.54 44.73
CA ILE A 188 75.84 38.35 45.36
C ILE A 188 75.76 36.90 45.84
N SER A 189 75.50 36.71 47.13
CA SER A 189 75.13 35.41 47.70
C SER A 189 73.62 35.21 47.59
N PRO A 190 73.14 34.07 47.06
CA PRO A 190 71.72 33.86 46.79
C PRO A 190 70.87 33.79 48.07
N PRO A 191 69.54 34.00 47.99
CA PRO A 191 68.66 33.93 49.15
C PRO A 191 68.65 32.54 49.79
N THR A 192 68.59 32.49 51.12
CA THR A 192 68.52 31.22 51.87
C THR A 192 67.39 30.33 51.37
N GLY A 193 67.73 29.09 50.98
CA GLY A 193 66.77 28.14 50.39
C GLY A 193 66.65 28.20 48.86
N MET A 194 67.40 29.07 48.18
CA MET A 194 67.55 29.06 46.71
C MET A 194 68.93 28.50 46.31
N THR A 195 68.97 27.75 45.21
CA THR A 195 70.19 27.19 44.62
C THR A 195 70.70 28.09 43.50
N GLU A 196 71.92 28.60 43.66
CA GLU A 196 72.63 29.41 42.65
C GLU A 196 72.71 28.71 41.29
N ARG A 197 72.63 29.50 40.20
CA ARG A 197 72.76 29.05 38.80
C ARG A 197 73.88 29.78 38.07
N PHE A 198 74.15 31.03 38.42
CA PHE A 198 75.36 31.78 38.08
C PHE A 198 75.50 33.04 38.95
N ASP A 199 76.73 33.52 39.11
CA ASP A 199 77.11 34.87 39.52
C ASP A 199 78.02 35.43 38.42
N ILE A 200 77.63 36.55 37.79
CA ILE A 200 78.36 37.18 36.68
C ILE A 200 78.71 38.61 37.05
N ARG A 201 79.98 38.94 36.85
CA ARG A 201 80.62 40.18 37.30
C ARG A 201 81.28 40.84 36.09
N THR A 202 81.00 42.12 35.82
CA THR A 202 81.64 42.80 34.66
C THR A 202 83.07 43.28 34.92
N GLN A 203 83.62 43.06 36.13
CA GLN A 203 85.04 43.33 36.47
C GLN A 203 85.48 44.78 36.16
N SER A 204 84.57 45.72 36.47
CA SER A 204 84.69 47.15 36.18
C SER A 204 84.39 48.02 37.43
N GLY A 205 84.54 47.46 38.63
CA GLY A 205 84.38 48.14 39.92
C GLY A 205 83.09 48.94 40.03
N ALA A 206 83.18 50.14 40.62
CA ALA A 206 82.04 51.05 40.77
C ALA A 206 81.40 51.50 39.43
N GLY A 207 82.01 51.23 38.27
CA GLY A 207 81.43 51.42 36.93
C GLY A 207 80.63 50.22 36.42
N GLY A 208 80.91 49.01 36.90
CA GLY A 208 80.26 47.78 36.44
C GLY A 208 78.96 47.40 37.17
N VAL A 209 78.46 46.21 36.82
CA VAL A 209 77.29 45.56 37.45
C VAL A 209 77.60 44.10 37.79
N VAL A 210 76.88 43.54 38.76
CA VAL A 210 76.86 42.10 39.08
C VAL A 210 75.46 41.57 38.89
N LEU A 211 75.34 40.35 38.35
CA LEU A 211 74.08 39.68 38.07
C LEU A 211 74.15 38.22 38.53
N GLU A 212 73.32 37.90 39.52
CA GLU A 212 73.13 36.56 40.07
C GLU A 212 71.74 36.04 39.71
N ALA A 213 71.64 34.72 39.51
CA ALA A 213 70.36 34.04 39.45
C ALA A 213 70.37 32.71 40.21
N ALA A 214 69.28 32.45 40.92
CA ALA A 214 69.10 31.26 41.75
C ALA A 214 67.68 30.70 41.61
N THR A 215 67.47 29.44 41.99
CA THR A 215 66.17 28.76 41.85
C THR A 215 65.73 28.06 43.11
N ALA A 216 64.42 28.01 43.37
CA ALA A 216 63.82 27.18 44.42
C ALA A 216 62.48 26.60 44.00
N ALA A 217 62.00 25.58 44.71
CA ALA A 217 60.61 25.16 44.59
C ALA A 217 59.67 26.26 45.11
N GLY A 218 58.57 26.52 44.41
CA GLY A 218 57.54 27.45 44.82
C GLY A 218 56.58 26.82 45.84
N ALA A 219 56.24 27.58 46.89
CA ALA A 219 55.16 27.24 47.81
C ALA A 219 53.82 27.79 47.30
N SER A 220 52.71 27.17 47.72
CA SER A 220 51.37 27.62 47.34
C SER A 220 51.00 28.91 48.09
N GLY A 221 50.34 29.84 47.40
CA GLY A 221 50.10 31.19 47.88
C GLY A 221 51.29 32.12 47.64
N ASN A 222 51.49 33.09 48.54
CA ASN A 222 52.56 34.07 48.44
C ASN A 222 53.92 33.44 48.81
N THR A 223 54.93 33.62 47.95
CA THR A 223 56.28 33.04 48.12
C THR A 223 57.08 33.58 49.30
N GLY A 224 56.64 34.69 49.89
CA GLY A 224 57.51 35.59 50.63
C GLY A 224 58.42 36.40 49.70
N THR A 225 59.01 37.48 50.21
CA THR A 225 60.12 38.17 49.53
C THR A 225 61.34 37.26 49.49
N ARG A 226 62.23 37.49 48.53
CA ARG A 226 63.53 36.81 48.45
C ARG A 226 64.62 37.87 48.55
N VAL A 227 65.55 37.70 49.49
CA VAL A 227 66.64 38.65 49.76
C VAL A 227 67.96 37.96 49.49
N ALA A 228 68.65 38.34 48.42
CA ALA A 228 70.04 37.98 48.19
C ALA A 228 70.95 39.00 48.88
N THR A 229 72.19 38.63 49.21
CA THR A 229 73.13 39.50 49.93
C THR A 229 74.31 39.89 49.05
N SER A 230 74.44 41.17 48.73
CA SER A 230 75.59 41.68 47.97
C SER A 230 76.77 42.02 48.90
N SER A 231 78.00 41.91 48.39
CA SER A 231 79.22 42.24 49.14
C SER A 231 79.50 43.75 49.30
N SER A 232 78.60 44.62 48.82
CA SER A 232 78.73 46.08 48.93
C SER A 232 77.37 46.77 48.87
N ALA A 233 77.12 47.73 49.76
CA ALA A 233 75.88 48.49 49.77
C ALA A 233 75.78 49.41 48.54
N GLN A 234 74.89 49.07 47.61
CA GLN A 234 74.70 49.75 46.33
C GLN A 234 73.24 49.66 45.88
N VAL A 235 72.85 50.53 44.93
CA VAL A 235 71.52 50.46 44.28
C VAL A 235 71.40 49.15 43.52
N ASN A 236 70.27 48.46 43.70
CA ASN A 236 70.10 47.09 43.29
C ASN A 236 68.65 46.79 42.84
N VAL A 237 68.48 45.73 42.06
CA VAL A 237 67.19 45.28 41.52
C VAL A 237 67.03 43.80 41.85
N GLY A 238 65.89 43.44 42.44
CA GLY A 238 65.49 42.06 42.67
C GLY A 238 64.23 41.72 41.86
N ALA A 239 64.29 40.61 41.13
CA ALA A 239 63.17 40.05 40.38
C ALA A 239 62.93 38.58 40.76
N LEU A 240 61.67 38.15 40.74
CA LEU A 240 61.23 36.80 41.02
C LEU A 240 60.20 36.36 39.98
N ILE A 241 60.41 35.19 39.39
CA ILE A 241 59.63 34.65 38.29
C ILE A 241 59.21 33.25 38.66
N ALA A 242 57.92 32.96 38.60
CA ALA A 242 57.39 31.61 38.74
C ALA A 242 57.19 30.99 37.36
N LEU A 243 57.96 29.94 37.02
CA LEU A 243 57.76 29.18 35.80
C LEU A 243 56.61 28.18 36.00
N ARG A 244 55.65 28.13 35.09
CA ARG A 244 54.52 27.20 35.14
C ARG A 244 55.01 25.79 34.75
N PRO A 245 54.75 24.73 35.54
CA PRO A 245 55.15 23.38 35.15
C PRO A 245 54.36 22.91 33.94
N THR A 246 54.94 22.02 33.13
CA THR A 246 54.17 21.26 32.14
C THR A 246 53.06 20.52 32.89
N ALA A 247 51.81 20.70 32.46
CA ALA A 247 50.70 19.93 33.02
C ALA A 247 51.00 18.42 32.94
N PRO A 248 50.59 17.61 33.94
CA PRO A 248 50.85 16.18 33.91
C PRO A 248 50.29 15.58 32.61
N VAL A 249 51.19 15.12 31.75
CA VAL A 249 50.84 14.55 30.45
C VAL A 249 50.04 13.27 30.74
N PRO A 250 48.74 13.20 30.39
CA PRO A 250 48.02 11.93 30.47
C PRO A 250 48.69 10.93 29.54
N PRO A 251 48.58 9.61 29.79
CA PRO A 251 49.05 8.60 28.83
C PRO A 251 48.51 8.95 27.43
N PRO A 252 49.35 8.83 26.39
CA PRO A 252 49.27 9.61 25.15
C PRO A 252 47.82 9.65 24.66
N PRO A 253 47.23 10.86 24.57
CA PRO A 253 45.78 10.98 24.55
C PRO A 253 45.22 10.14 23.41
N PRO A 254 44.22 9.28 23.67
CA PRO A 254 43.39 8.74 22.60
C PRO A 254 42.97 9.94 21.74
N PRO A 255 43.13 9.89 20.40
CA PRO A 255 42.85 11.04 19.54
C PRO A 255 41.46 11.62 19.86
N PRO A 256 41.20 12.92 19.73
CA PRO A 256 40.01 13.59 20.28
C PRO A 256 38.69 12.84 19.98
N PRO A 257 38.08 12.11 20.94
CA PRO A 257 37.21 10.97 20.63
C PRO A 257 35.72 11.21 20.95
N THR A 258 34.93 11.57 19.94
CA THR A 258 33.52 11.97 20.16
C THR A 258 32.60 11.66 18.97
N SER A 259 32.56 10.39 18.58
CA SER A 259 31.40 9.89 17.83
C SER A 259 30.61 8.93 18.73
N PHE A 260 29.43 8.54 18.28
CA PHE A 260 28.47 7.77 19.05
C PHE A 260 27.96 6.60 18.23
N ASN A 261 27.53 5.54 18.90
CA ASN A 261 26.79 4.45 18.28
C ASN A 261 25.58 4.08 19.13
N ALA A 262 24.63 3.36 18.55
CA ALA A 262 23.46 2.85 19.23
C ALA A 262 23.11 1.42 18.76
N PHE A 263 22.65 0.59 19.69
CA PHE A 263 22.35 -0.83 19.49
C PHE A 263 21.46 -1.36 20.63
N GLU A 264 21.05 -2.63 20.56
CA GLU A 264 20.18 -3.26 21.58
C GLU A 264 20.76 -3.17 23.00
N THR A 265 19.86 -3.02 23.98
CA THR A 265 20.22 -3.03 25.41
C THR A 265 20.83 -4.35 25.86
N THR A 266 20.46 -5.47 25.21
CA THR A 266 21.02 -6.82 25.40
C THR A 266 22.48 -6.95 24.94
N THR A 267 22.98 -6.05 24.10
CA THR A 267 24.38 -6.04 23.65
C THR A 267 25.32 -5.93 24.86
N PRO A 268 26.41 -6.72 24.94
CA PRO A 268 27.32 -6.70 26.08
C PRO A 268 27.88 -5.32 26.44
N ALA A 269 28.19 -5.11 27.72
CA ALA A 269 28.84 -3.88 28.17
C ALA A 269 30.27 -3.77 27.61
N GLY A 270 30.66 -2.57 27.17
CA GLY A 270 31.95 -2.30 26.53
C GLY A 270 31.99 -2.48 25.01
N SER A 271 30.95 -3.03 24.38
CA SER A 271 30.85 -3.15 22.92
C SER A 271 30.80 -1.77 22.24
N ALA A 272 31.60 -1.59 21.18
CA ALA A 272 31.54 -0.40 20.31
C ALA A 272 30.52 -0.53 19.18
N THR A 273 30.14 -1.75 18.82
CA THR A 273 29.21 -2.12 17.75
C THR A 273 28.14 -3.09 18.25
N GLY A 274 27.04 -3.16 17.51
CA GLY A 274 25.89 -4.01 17.75
C GLY A 274 24.83 -3.72 16.69
N VAL A 275 23.68 -4.38 16.82
CA VAL A 275 22.51 -4.21 15.93
C VAL A 275 21.38 -3.48 16.65
N ILE A 276 20.43 -2.92 15.90
CA ILE A 276 19.15 -2.41 16.40
C ILE A 276 18.04 -3.22 15.71
N GLN A 277 17.31 -4.06 16.44
CA GLN A 277 16.27 -4.91 15.84
C GLN A 277 14.98 -4.11 15.55
N THR A 278 14.15 -4.57 14.60
CA THR A 278 12.89 -3.90 14.19
C THR A 278 12.06 -3.46 15.40
N LYS A 279 11.63 -2.20 15.43
CA LYS A 279 10.72 -1.66 16.46
C LYS A 279 9.29 -1.61 15.95
N THR A 280 8.31 -1.61 16.87
CA THR A 280 6.89 -1.52 16.52
C THR A 280 6.35 -0.13 16.85
N ALA A 281 5.67 0.51 15.90
CA ALA A 281 5.10 1.84 16.07
C ALA A 281 4.07 1.86 17.21
N GLY A 282 4.16 2.87 18.07
CA GLY A 282 3.34 3.04 19.28
C GLY A 282 3.75 2.16 20.46
N ALA A 283 4.61 1.15 20.28
CA ALA A 283 5.17 0.38 21.38
C ALA A 283 6.40 1.09 21.98
N SER A 284 6.58 0.98 23.30
CA SER A 284 7.80 1.44 23.95
C SER A 284 8.93 0.43 23.77
N TYR A 285 10.13 0.92 23.47
CA TYR A 285 11.35 0.13 23.31
C TYR A 285 12.54 0.86 23.92
N SER A 286 13.60 0.13 24.26
CA SER A 286 14.84 0.71 24.81
C SER A 286 16.03 0.44 23.90
N ILE A 287 16.86 1.47 23.71
CA ILE A 287 18.12 1.40 22.95
C ILE A 287 19.27 1.77 23.89
N ALA A 288 20.41 1.10 23.74
CA ALA A 288 21.66 1.52 24.34
C ALA A 288 22.39 2.47 23.39
N VAL A 289 22.84 3.61 23.92
CA VAL A 289 23.74 4.55 23.24
C VAL A 289 25.10 4.48 23.91
N VAL A 290 26.18 4.47 23.12
CA VAL A 290 27.56 4.55 23.61
C VAL A 290 28.30 5.74 23.01
N ALA A 291 29.10 6.41 23.83
CA ALA A 291 30.15 7.32 23.37
C ALA A 291 31.39 6.49 23.01
N LEU A 292 31.97 6.72 21.83
CA LEU A 292 33.10 5.93 21.32
C LEU A 292 34.45 6.62 21.51
N ASN A 293 35.51 5.82 21.51
CA ASN A 293 36.86 6.30 21.25
C ASN A 293 36.99 6.80 19.79
N SER A 294 38.09 7.46 19.44
CA SER A 294 38.27 8.14 18.15
C SER A 294 38.49 7.19 16.97
N ALA A 295 39.20 6.09 17.23
CA ALA A 295 39.32 4.97 16.30
C ALA A 295 37.98 4.20 16.12
N ARG A 296 36.97 4.49 16.96
CA ARG A 296 35.65 3.82 17.04
C ARG A 296 35.73 2.32 17.31
N THR A 297 36.82 1.88 17.93
CA THR A 297 37.11 0.49 18.29
C THR A 297 36.65 0.11 19.69
N ALA A 298 36.37 1.08 20.57
CA ALA A 298 35.94 0.83 21.95
C ALA A 298 35.03 1.95 22.49
N VAL A 299 34.26 1.66 23.53
CA VAL A 299 33.51 2.67 24.30
C VAL A 299 34.48 3.59 25.05
N ASN A 300 34.23 4.90 25.02
CA ASN A 300 34.92 5.89 25.84
C ASN A 300 34.31 5.89 27.25
N THR A 301 34.78 4.99 28.12
CA THR A 301 34.20 4.76 29.44
C THR A 301 34.29 5.97 30.38
N SER A 302 35.21 6.91 30.11
CA SER A 302 35.34 8.18 30.82
C SER A 302 34.40 9.30 30.34
N TYR A 303 33.56 9.07 29.32
CA TYR A 303 32.68 10.12 28.80
C TYR A 303 31.52 10.44 29.75
N THR A 304 31.56 11.63 30.35
CA THR A 304 30.50 12.14 31.25
C THR A 304 30.02 13.53 30.78
N SER A 305 29.00 13.56 29.94
CA SER A 305 28.40 14.80 29.45
C SER A 305 26.97 14.57 28.94
N THR A 306 26.28 15.65 28.56
CA THR A 306 24.96 15.59 27.91
C THR A 306 25.08 15.54 26.39
N ALA A 307 24.23 14.76 25.76
CA ALA A 307 24.03 14.75 24.30
C ALA A 307 22.52 14.74 23.99
N THR A 308 22.14 14.96 22.74
CA THR A 308 20.78 14.72 22.25
C THR A 308 20.71 13.39 21.49
N TYR A 309 19.61 12.67 21.68
CA TYR A 309 19.18 11.54 20.86
C TYR A 309 18.10 12.01 19.90
N GLN A 310 18.17 11.58 18.64
CA GLN A 310 17.19 11.86 17.60
C GLN A 310 17.09 10.64 16.65
N LEU A 311 15.90 10.31 16.18
CA LEU A 311 15.75 9.38 15.06
C LEU A 311 15.91 10.13 13.73
N VAL A 312 16.49 9.50 12.71
CA VAL A 312 16.58 10.06 11.37
C VAL A 312 16.03 9.09 10.33
N ASP A 313 15.27 9.63 9.37
CA ASP A 313 14.80 8.91 8.20
C ASP A 313 16.01 8.61 7.31
N ALA A 314 16.39 7.34 7.25
CA ALA A 314 17.61 6.90 6.59
C ALA A 314 17.40 6.49 5.12
N ARG A 315 16.13 6.41 4.67
CA ARG A 315 15.72 5.90 3.34
C ARG A 315 16.45 6.56 2.16
N ASN A 316 16.86 7.83 2.30
CA ASN A 316 17.70 8.49 1.29
C ASN A 316 19.20 8.22 1.55
N ASN A 317 19.68 7.08 1.06
CA ASN A 317 21.09 6.66 1.17
C ASN A 317 22.02 7.21 0.06
N SER A 318 21.62 8.26 -0.66
CA SER A 318 22.49 8.87 -1.69
C SER A 318 23.72 9.59 -1.09
N GLY A 319 24.77 9.76 -1.90
CA GLY A 319 26.07 10.31 -1.47
C GLY A 319 26.95 9.32 -0.70
N PRO A 320 28.05 9.78 -0.07
CA PRO A 320 28.87 9.00 0.85
C PRO A 320 28.32 9.08 2.29
N LEU A 321 28.88 8.26 3.20
CA LEU A 321 28.82 8.54 4.64
C LEU A 321 29.86 9.63 4.97
N ASP A 322 29.52 10.51 5.90
CA ASP A 322 30.44 11.51 6.43
C ASP A 322 31.47 10.89 7.39
N ALA A 323 32.40 11.71 7.89
CA ALA A 323 33.39 11.28 8.85
C ALA A 323 32.81 10.74 10.16
N ASN A 324 31.51 10.92 10.45
CA ASN A 324 30.81 10.51 11.67
C ASN A 324 29.84 9.32 11.47
N GLY A 325 29.82 8.72 10.27
CA GLY A 325 28.88 7.65 9.93
C GLY A 325 27.45 8.13 9.67
N CYS A 326 27.24 9.43 9.51
CA CYS A 326 25.98 10.05 9.14
C CYS A 326 25.91 10.36 7.63
N ARG A 327 24.72 10.64 7.11
CA ARG A 327 24.55 11.33 5.82
C ARG A 327 23.87 12.68 6.01
N SER A 328 24.20 13.64 5.15
CA SER A 328 23.49 14.92 5.01
C SER A 328 22.08 14.75 4.44
N THR A 329 21.81 13.65 3.75
CA THR A 329 20.51 13.28 3.17
C THR A 329 19.53 12.70 4.19
N TRP A 330 19.99 12.32 5.39
CA TRP A 330 19.14 11.75 6.44
C TRP A 330 18.43 12.85 7.24
N VAL A 331 17.11 12.89 7.11
CA VAL A 331 16.24 13.94 7.67
C VAL A 331 15.88 13.63 9.11
N ALA A 332 15.82 14.65 9.97
CA ALA A 332 15.41 14.50 11.36
C ALA A 332 13.93 14.09 11.49
N ILE A 333 13.66 13.00 12.22
CA ILE A 333 12.32 12.64 12.66
C ILE A 333 12.01 13.45 13.95
N PRO A 334 10.81 14.07 14.08
CA PRO A 334 10.44 14.83 15.27
C PRO A 334 10.47 13.97 16.54
N GLY A 335 11.20 14.42 17.58
CA GLY A 335 11.32 13.66 18.84
C GLY A 335 12.66 13.77 19.57
N THR A 336 13.46 14.81 19.30
CA THR A 336 14.77 15.03 19.95
C THR A 336 14.65 14.97 21.47
N THR A 337 15.56 14.29 22.16
CA THR A 337 15.59 14.24 23.63
C THR A 337 16.99 14.27 24.21
N ASN A 338 17.17 14.93 25.35
CA ASN A 338 18.43 14.96 26.06
C ASN A 338 18.73 13.60 26.73
N ILE A 339 19.98 13.14 26.62
CA ILE A 339 20.56 12.02 27.35
C ILE A 339 21.78 12.51 28.13
N ALA A 340 22.00 11.94 29.31
CA ALA A 340 23.12 12.27 30.18
C ALA A 340 23.98 11.02 30.42
N PHE A 341 25.26 11.10 30.08
CA PHE A 341 26.24 10.08 30.41
C PHE A 341 26.83 10.37 31.79
N THR A 342 26.73 9.41 32.69
CA THR A 342 27.24 9.49 34.07
C THR A 342 28.48 8.62 34.24
N ALA A 343 29.30 8.92 35.24
CA ALA A 343 30.49 8.11 35.53
C ALA A 343 30.14 6.63 35.82
N SER A 344 28.99 6.38 36.48
CA SER A 344 28.45 5.03 36.71
C SER A 344 27.99 4.31 35.42
N GLY A 345 27.61 5.06 34.38
CA GLY A 345 27.24 4.50 33.07
C GLY A 345 28.43 4.06 32.21
N GLN A 346 29.67 4.44 32.58
CA GLN A 346 30.90 4.06 31.88
C GLN A 346 30.82 4.28 30.34
N GLY A 347 30.41 5.49 29.92
CA GLY A 347 30.28 5.82 28.50
C GLY A 347 29.08 5.19 27.78
N ARG A 348 28.21 4.44 28.48
CA ARG A 348 26.94 3.89 27.98
C ARG A 348 25.75 4.55 28.70
N VAL A 349 24.66 4.78 27.98
CA VAL A 349 23.37 5.20 28.52
C VAL A 349 22.25 4.41 27.85
N THR A 350 21.19 4.06 28.58
CA THR A 350 19.99 3.43 28.00
C THR A 350 18.88 4.46 27.90
N ILE A 351 18.20 4.50 26.75
CA ILE A 351 17.11 5.42 26.46
C ILE A 351 15.85 4.63 26.08
N THR A 352 14.70 4.95 26.68
CA THR A 352 13.41 4.31 26.38
C THR A 352 12.52 5.24 25.58
N ARG A 353 12.15 4.86 24.36
CA ARG A 353 11.37 5.65 23.39
C ARG A 353 10.08 4.95 23.01
N THR A 354 9.14 5.73 22.49
CA THR A 354 8.02 5.29 21.66
C THR A 354 8.06 6.15 20.41
N GLU A 355 8.01 5.54 19.22
CA GLU A 355 7.85 6.25 17.95
C GLU A 355 6.45 5.93 17.42
N SER A 356 5.65 6.96 17.12
CA SER A 356 4.23 6.78 16.78
C SER A 356 3.96 6.56 15.29
N ASN A 357 4.97 6.72 14.43
CA ASN A 357 4.85 6.49 13.00
C ASN A 357 5.64 5.25 12.56
N ALA A 358 5.36 4.80 11.35
CA ALA A 358 6.09 3.73 10.71
C ALA A 358 7.17 4.32 9.82
N TRP A 359 8.32 3.64 9.77
CA TRP A 359 9.50 4.09 9.04
C TRP A 359 10.25 2.87 8.50
N ARG A 360 10.47 2.82 7.19
CA ARG A 360 11.06 1.63 6.52
C ARG A 360 12.58 1.51 6.70
N GLU A 361 13.26 2.63 6.97
CA GLU A 361 14.68 2.67 7.30
C GLU A 361 14.95 3.86 8.23
N VAL A 362 15.47 3.58 9.43
CA VAL A 362 15.77 4.57 10.47
C VAL A 362 17.18 4.34 10.99
N ARG A 363 17.85 5.43 11.34
CA ARG A 363 19.06 5.39 12.16
C ARG A 363 18.90 6.29 13.38
N VAL A 364 19.69 6.03 14.42
CA VAL A 364 19.80 6.95 15.56
C VAL A 364 20.90 7.96 15.24
N ARG A 365 20.60 9.26 15.32
CA ARG A 365 21.59 10.35 15.35
C ARG A 365 21.76 10.81 16.79
N ILE A 366 23.02 10.96 17.23
CA ILE A 366 23.37 11.47 18.55
C ILE A 366 24.30 12.68 18.38
N THR A 367 23.97 13.81 19.01
CA THR A 367 24.76 15.03 18.97
C THR A 367 25.21 15.42 20.37
N GLY A 368 26.51 15.34 20.62
CA GLY A 368 27.15 15.81 21.86
C GLY A 368 27.47 17.31 21.83
N PRO A 369 28.18 17.83 22.86
CA PRO A 369 28.66 19.20 22.91
C PRO A 369 29.56 19.53 21.71
N SER A 370 29.68 20.80 21.34
CA SER A 370 30.48 21.26 20.19
C SER A 370 30.09 20.59 18.86
N GLU A 371 28.80 20.30 18.65
CA GLU A 371 28.24 19.70 17.42
C GLU A 371 28.89 18.37 17.01
N ARG A 372 29.39 17.62 18.00
CA ARG A 372 30.05 16.33 17.77
C ARG A 372 28.99 15.25 17.54
N VAL A 373 28.80 14.84 16.29
CA VAL A 373 27.75 13.89 15.87
C VAL A 373 28.27 12.45 15.79
N GLY A 374 27.40 11.48 16.01
CA GLY A 374 27.54 10.11 15.51
C GLY A 374 26.18 9.55 15.12
N CYS A 375 26.15 8.68 14.10
CA CYS A 375 24.94 7.93 13.74
C CYS A 375 25.15 6.44 14.03
N SER A 376 24.05 5.71 14.29
CA SER A 376 24.11 4.26 14.49
C SER A 376 24.76 3.56 13.29
N THR A 377 25.69 2.64 13.56
CA THR A 377 26.33 1.82 12.51
C THR A 377 25.31 0.96 11.78
N ASP A 378 24.25 0.60 12.48
CA ASP A 378 23.14 -0.20 11.97
C ASP A 378 21.89 0.65 11.64
N ALA A 379 21.01 0.13 10.76
CA ALA A 379 19.75 0.74 10.35
C ALA A 379 18.59 -0.22 10.55
N PHE A 380 17.49 0.29 11.09
CA PHE A 380 16.36 -0.52 11.54
C PHE A 380 15.02 0.04 11.06
N ALA A 381 13.99 -0.80 10.97
CA ALA A 381 12.64 -0.33 10.69
C ALA A 381 11.85 -0.05 11.98
N VAL A 382 10.93 0.91 11.91
CA VAL A 382 9.80 1.02 12.83
C VAL A 382 8.55 0.55 12.09
N LYS A 383 8.18 -0.72 12.23
CA LYS A 383 7.04 -1.32 11.52
C LYS A 383 5.69 -0.95 12.17
N PRO A 384 4.57 -0.92 11.42
CA PRO A 384 3.25 -0.88 12.02
C PRO A 384 2.99 -2.04 13.01
N SER A 385 2.18 -1.75 14.02
CA SER A 385 1.70 -2.74 14.99
C SER A 385 0.71 -3.74 14.37
N ALA A 386 -0.11 -3.30 13.43
CA ALA A 386 -1.05 -4.08 12.64
C ALA A 386 -1.47 -3.28 11.39
N LEU A 387 -2.22 -3.94 10.48
CA LEU A 387 -2.91 -3.30 9.36
C LEU A 387 -4.42 -3.21 9.63
N GLN A 388 -5.02 -2.05 9.37
CA GLN A 388 -6.47 -1.91 9.20
C GLN A 388 -6.80 -2.01 7.71
N VAL A 389 -7.60 -3.00 7.32
CA VAL A 389 -8.01 -3.20 5.91
C VAL A 389 -9.45 -2.74 5.72
N THR A 390 -9.73 -2.08 4.60
CA THR A 390 -11.08 -1.73 4.16
C THR A 390 -11.27 -2.05 2.68
N ALA A 391 -12.51 -2.36 2.30
CA ALA A 391 -12.93 -2.60 0.92
C ALA A 391 -14.13 -1.69 0.60
N ARG A 392 -14.07 -0.99 -0.53
CA ARG A 392 -15.06 0.03 -0.91
C ARG A 392 -15.16 0.23 -2.42
N ASP A 393 -16.28 0.78 -2.88
CA ASP A 393 -16.49 1.18 -4.27
C ASP A 393 -17.15 2.57 -4.37
N ALA A 394 -17.29 3.10 -5.58
CA ALA A 394 -18.15 4.25 -5.88
C ALA A 394 -19.53 3.80 -6.39
N THR A 395 -19.54 2.75 -7.22
CA THR A 395 -20.74 2.04 -7.66
C THR A 395 -20.45 0.55 -7.73
N TRP A 396 -21.48 -0.28 -7.89
CA TRP A 396 -21.35 -1.73 -8.07
C TRP A 396 -20.48 -2.16 -9.26
N GLN A 397 -20.06 -1.23 -10.13
CA GLN A 397 -19.21 -1.47 -11.29
C GLN A 397 -17.87 -0.72 -11.25
N THR A 398 -17.69 0.22 -10.32
CA THR A 398 -16.56 1.15 -10.35
C THR A 398 -15.92 1.37 -8.97
N ALA A 399 -14.61 1.20 -8.94
CA ALA A 399 -13.77 1.46 -7.78
C ALA A 399 -13.93 2.89 -7.26
N ASP A 400 -13.85 3.05 -5.95
CA ASP A 400 -13.73 4.35 -5.31
C ASP A 400 -12.38 4.99 -5.71
N THR A 401 -12.42 6.11 -6.41
CA THR A 401 -11.23 6.89 -6.78
C THR A 401 -10.85 7.96 -5.75
N GLY A 402 -11.76 8.32 -4.84
CA GLY A 402 -11.59 9.37 -3.82
C GLY A 402 -12.40 10.64 -4.09
N ASN A 403 -13.11 10.71 -5.21
CA ASN A 403 -13.82 11.90 -5.69
C ASN A 403 -15.33 11.93 -5.34
N GLY A 404 -15.77 11.14 -4.36
CA GLY A 404 -17.18 11.01 -3.99
C GLY A 404 -17.37 10.31 -2.64
N VAL A 405 -18.62 10.01 -2.28
CA VAL A 405 -18.93 9.24 -1.06
C VAL A 405 -18.73 7.74 -1.34
N PRO A 406 -17.74 7.08 -0.71
CA PRO A 406 -17.48 5.66 -0.97
C PRO A 406 -18.53 4.76 -0.28
N ARG A 407 -18.87 3.65 -0.92
CA ARG A 407 -19.76 2.62 -0.39
C ARG A 407 -18.93 1.48 0.18
N ALA A 408 -19.14 1.12 1.45
CA ALA A 408 -18.37 0.06 2.10
C ALA A 408 -18.86 -1.34 1.67
N LEU A 409 -17.94 -2.19 1.23
CA LEU A 409 -18.22 -3.57 0.82
C LEU A 409 -18.21 -4.52 2.02
N THR A 410 -19.05 -4.24 3.02
CA THR A 410 -19.16 -4.99 4.29
C THR A 410 -20.47 -5.76 4.43
N ASN A 411 -21.20 -5.95 3.34
CA ASN A 411 -22.53 -6.56 3.34
C ASN A 411 -22.45 -8.09 3.41
N ALA A 412 -22.59 -8.61 4.64
CA ALA A 412 -22.58 -10.04 4.92
C ALA A 412 -23.93 -10.76 4.71
N ALA A 413 -25.01 -10.06 4.31
CA ALA A 413 -26.34 -10.64 4.20
C ALA A 413 -26.55 -11.46 2.90
N THR A 414 -27.62 -12.24 2.83
CA THR A 414 -28.08 -12.95 1.62
C THR A 414 -28.95 -12.08 0.69
N SER A 415 -29.39 -10.90 1.11
CA SER A 415 -30.36 -10.06 0.39
C SER A 415 -30.30 -8.61 0.84
N GLY A 416 -30.46 -7.66 -0.10
CA GLY A 416 -30.37 -6.22 0.18
C GLY A 416 -28.96 -5.77 0.59
N GLY A 417 -28.81 -4.48 0.92
CA GLY A 417 -27.53 -3.85 1.23
C GLY A 417 -26.67 -3.55 -0.01
N VAL A 418 -25.46 -3.02 0.21
CA VAL A 418 -24.51 -2.69 -0.87
C VAL A 418 -24.02 -3.96 -1.57
N VAL A 419 -24.05 -3.97 -2.91
CA VAL A 419 -23.45 -5.05 -3.72
C VAL A 419 -22.45 -4.53 -4.75
N HIS A 420 -21.57 -5.43 -5.21
CA HIS A 420 -20.59 -5.19 -6.28
C HIS A 420 -20.63 -6.33 -7.32
N GLY A 421 -20.34 -6.05 -8.59
CA GLY A 421 -20.30 -7.10 -9.62
C GLY A 421 -19.04 -7.95 -9.53
N ALA A 422 -19.16 -9.28 -9.59
CA ALA A 422 -18.03 -10.19 -9.60
C ALA A 422 -17.09 -9.87 -10.78
N GLY A 423 -15.79 -9.82 -10.52
CA GLY A 423 -14.75 -9.45 -11.49
C GLY A 423 -14.64 -7.97 -11.83
N LEU A 424 -15.53 -7.09 -11.35
CA LEU A 424 -15.41 -5.65 -11.53
C LEU A 424 -14.40 -5.04 -10.54
N PRO A 425 -13.78 -3.89 -10.89
CA PRO A 425 -12.77 -3.27 -10.06
C PRO A 425 -13.40 -2.55 -8.86
N PHE A 426 -12.94 -2.91 -7.66
CA PHE A 426 -13.20 -2.21 -6.41
C PHE A 426 -11.89 -1.68 -5.78
N THR A 427 -12.04 -0.94 -4.68
CA THR A 427 -10.93 -0.32 -3.95
C THR A 427 -10.63 -1.10 -2.67
N LEU A 428 -9.39 -1.57 -2.54
CA LEU A 428 -8.83 -2.01 -1.26
C LEU A 428 -7.93 -0.92 -0.70
N SER A 429 -7.95 -0.77 0.62
CA SER A 429 -7.02 0.08 1.36
C SER A 429 -6.52 -0.62 2.61
N ALA A 430 -5.23 -0.44 2.89
CA ALA A 430 -4.54 -0.97 4.06
C ALA A 430 -3.81 0.18 4.79
N THR A 431 -4.23 0.47 6.01
CA THR A 431 -3.69 1.55 6.84
C THR A 431 -2.83 0.99 7.95
N GLY A 432 -1.58 1.47 8.07
CA GLY A 432 -0.68 1.09 9.15
C GLY A 432 -1.13 1.68 10.50
N LEU A 433 -1.09 0.87 11.56
CA LEU A 433 -1.51 1.27 12.91
C LEU A 433 -0.35 1.38 13.91
N SER A 434 -0.46 2.31 14.85
CA SER A 434 0.43 2.55 16.00
C SER A 434 -0.20 2.12 17.34
N GLY A 435 -1.04 1.08 17.28
CA GLY A 435 -1.82 0.55 18.39
C GLY A 435 -3.32 0.51 18.06
N PRO A 436 -4.20 0.15 19.02
CA PRO A 436 -5.61 -0.13 18.76
C PRO A 436 -6.47 1.03 18.23
N LYS A 437 -5.94 2.27 18.22
CA LYS A 437 -6.66 3.49 17.80
C LYS A 437 -5.80 4.55 17.09
N GLY A 438 -4.52 4.28 16.83
CA GLY A 438 -3.59 5.23 16.21
C GLY A 438 -3.17 4.76 14.82
N THR A 439 -3.01 5.69 13.87
CA THR A 439 -2.44 5.42 12.54
C THR A 439 -0.95 5.79 12.48
N THR A 440 -0.24 5.27 11.48
CA THR A 440 1.19 5.54 11.25
C THR A 440 1.41 6.27 9.92
N SER A 441 1.62 7.60 9.94
CA SER A 441 1.71 8.43 8.72
C SER A 441 2.71 7.92 7.67
N GLY A 442 3.87 7.42 8.11
CA GLY A 442 4.96 6.94 7.25
C GLY A 442 4.86 5.49 6.75
N TYR A 443 3.73 4.79 6.91
CA TYR A 443 3.59 3.44 6.33
C TYR A 443 3.57 3.50 4.80
N ASP A 444 4.69 3.11 4.18
CA ASP A 444 4.91 3.13 2.73
C ASP A 444 5.06 1.74 2.09
N GLY A 445 4.61 0.68 2.80
CA GLY A 445 4.73 -0.72 2.40
C GLY A 445 3.81 -1.19 1.26
N THR A 446 3.86 -2.49 1.01
CA THR A 446 3.14 -3.17 -0.08
C THR A 446 2.51 -4.46 0.44
N PRO A 447 1.37 -4.37 1.16
CA PRO A 447 0.81 -5.51 1.87
C PRO A 447 0.29 -6.58 0.91
N THR A 448 0.50 -7.83 1.30
CA THR A 448 0.17 -9.04 0.54
C THR A 448 -1.02 -9.76 1.17
N VAL A 449 -1.73 -10.58 0.39
CA VAL A 449 -2.77 -11.45 0.96
C VAL A 449 -2.11 -12.52 1.83
N ARG A 450 -2.57 -12.64 3.08
CA ARG A 450 -2.07 -13.63 4.03
C ARG A 450 -2.27 -15.04 3.48
N SER A 451 -1.31 -15.95 3.71
CA SER A 451 -1.49 -17.36 3.35
C SER A 451 -2.74 -17.96 4.01
N GLY A 452 -3.58 -18.62 3.21
CA GLY A 452 -4.90 -19.12 3.61
C GLY A 452 -6.07 -18.15 3.37
N SER A 453 -5.81 -16.90 2.97
CA SER A 453 -6.81 -15.89 2.58
C SER A 453 -6.76 -15.68 1.05
N PRO A 454 -7.87 -15.26 0.38
CA PRO A 454 -9.22 -15.10 0.93
C PRO A 454 -9.90 -16.43 1.21
N VAL A 455 -10.86 -16.43 2.15
CA VAL A 455 -11.74 -17.58 2.42
C VAL A 455 -13.18 -17.15 2.14
N CYS A 456 -13.88 -17.84 1.25
CA CYS A 456 -15.29 -17.57 0.98
C CYS A 456 -16.16 -17.95 2.21
N VAL A 457 -17.23 -17.20 2.44
CA VAL A 457 -18.11 -17.34 3.63
C VAL A 457 -19.55 -17.65 3.21
N GLN A 458 -20.02 -17.05 2.11
CA GLN A 458 -21.38 -17.20 1.61
C GLN A 458 -21.35 -17.47 0.10
N PRO A 459 -22.13 -18.44 -0.43
CA PRO A 459 -22.99 -19.38 0.27
C PRO A 459 -22.19 -20.39 1.11
N ALA A 460 -22.85 -21.17 1.97
CA ALA A 460 -22.17 -22.26 2.68
C ALA A 460 -21.52 -23.27 1.68
N ALA A 461 -20.34 -23.77 2.03
CA ALA A 461 -19.50 -24.64 1.20
C ALA A 461 -19.22 -24.05 -0.21
N CYS A 462 -19.12 -22.73 -0.32
CA CYS A 462 -18.69 -22.00 -1.51
C CYS A 462 -17.31 -22.43 -2.03
N VAL A 463 -17.00 -22.02 -3.27
CA VAL A 463 -15.66 -22.08 -3.85
C VAL A 463 -14.97 -20.74 -3.61
N ASN A 464 -13.68 -20.76 -3.27
CA ASN A 464 -12.86 -19.56 -3.19
C ASN A 464 -12.68 -18.95 -4.58
N GLY A 465 -13.18 -17.73 -4.79
CA GLY A 465 -12.80 -16.92 -5.95
C GLY A 465 -11.36 -16.40 -5.86
N THR A 466 -10.78 -16.07 -7.00
CA THR A 466 -9.48 -15.41 -7.09
C THR A 466 -9.64 -13.93 -6.73
N LEU A 467 -8.88 -13.46 -5.75
CA LEU A 467 -8.67 -12.03 -5.47
C LEU A 467 -7.37 -11.58 -6.15
N ALA A 468 -7.45 -10.56 -7.01
CA ALA A 468 -6.29 -9.98 -7.69
C ALA A 468 -6.26 -8.45 -7.56
N PHE A 469 -5.10 -7.89 -7.22
CA PHE A 469 -4.80 -6.45 -7.17
C PHE A 469 -3.29 -6.23 -7.32
N SER A 470 -2.87 -5.01 -7.69
CA SER A 470 -1.45 -4.66 -7.80
C SER A 470 -1.21 -3.16 -7.77
N GLY A 471 0.00 -2.72 -7.41
CA GLY A 471 0.41 -1.32 -7.52
C GLY A 471 -0.13 -0.41 -6.41
N TRP A 472 0.04 -0.80 -5.15
CA TRP A 472 -0.30 0.00 -3.98
C TRP A 472 0.26 1.43 -4.06
N THR A 473 -0.61 2.44 -4.10
CA THR A 473 -0.24 3.85 -4.01
C THR A 473 -0.41 4.39 -2.58
N SER A 474 0.29 5.47 -2.23
CA SER A 474 0.10 6.17 -0.95
C SER A 474 -1.03 7.19 -1.04
N VAL A 475 -1.87 7.28 0.00
CA VAL A 475 -2.88 8.33 0.13
C VAL A 475 -2.32 9.53 0.91
N THR A 476 -2.47 10.73 0.36
CA THR A 476 -2.13 12.00 1.02
C THR A 476 -3.38 12.74 1.47
N GLY A 477 -3.33 13.33 2.67
CA GLY A 477 -4.36 14.21 3.20
C GLY A 477 -4.19 15.66 2.75
N GLY A 478 -5.02 16.55 3.31
CA GLY A 478 -4.88 17.99 3.12
C GLY A 478 -3.47 18.48 3.45
N GLY A 479 -2.90 19.33 2.59
CA GLY A 479 -1.50 19.79 2.70
C GLY A 479 -0.44 18.79 2.24
N GLY A 480 -0.84 17.65 1.64
CA GLY A 480 0.10 16.66 1.07
C GLY A 480 0.72 15.70 2.08
N VAL A 481 0.27 15.73 3.34
CA VAL A 481 0.78 14.85 4.42
C VAL A 481 0.36 13.40 4.16
N ALA A 482 1.31 12.45 4.24
CA ALA A 482 0.99 11.02 4.11
C ALA A 482 0.11 10.54 5.27
N THR A 483 -0.95 9.79 4.95
CA THR A 483 -1.95 9.35 5.95
C THR A 483 -1.59 8.03 6.65
N GLY A 484 -0.66 7.26 6.09
CA GLY A 484 -0.42 5.86 6.44
C GLY A 484 -1.36 4.86 5.75
N GLU A 485 -2.29 5.32 4.89
CA GLU A 485 -3.13 4.48 4.04
C GLU A 485 -2.42 4.18 2.71
N ARG A 486 -2.28 2.88 2.40
CA ARG A 486 -1.96 2.37 1.07
C ARG A 486 -3.22 1.92 0.37
N ARG A 487 -3.35 2.20 -0.92
CA ARG A 487 -4.58 2.01 -1.69
C ARG A 487 -4.35 1.37 -3.07
N VAL A 488 -5.29 0.55 -3.52
CA VAL A 488 -5.39 0.03 -4.89
C VAL A 488 -6.84 0.15 -5.35
N THR A 489 -7.05 0.58 -6.59
CA THR A 489 -8.39 0.76 -7.21
C THR A 489 -8.64 -0.22 -8.36
N ASN A 490 -7.87 -1.31 -8.39
CA ASN A 490 -7.90 -2.37 -9.39
C ASN A 490 -8.14 -3.75 -8.75
N ALA A 491 -8.66 -3.79 -7.51
CA ALA A 491 -8.94 -5.05 -6.84
C ALA A 491 -10.15 -5.72 -7.51
N THR A 492 -10.03 -7.01 -7.81
CA THR A 492 -11.08 -7.79 -8.47
C THR A 492 -11.24 -9.12 -7.74
N TYR A 493 -12.49 -9.58 -7.57
CA TYR A 493 -12.80 -10.89 -6.98
C TYR A 493 -13.66 -11.70 -7.95
N SER A 494 -13.23 -12.91 -8.32
CA SER A 494 -13.81 -13.63 -9.46
C SER A 494 -15.18 -14.29 -9.22
N GLU A 495 -15.66 -14.35 -7.99
CA GLU A 495 -16.87 -15.08 -7.59
C GLU A 495 -17.95 -14.19 -6.97
N VAL A 496 -19.16 -14.74 -6.83
CA VAL A 496 -20.23 -14.09 -6.07
C VAL A 496 -20.21 -14.51 -4.60
N GLY A 497 -20.97 -13.77 -3.79
CA GLY A 497 -21.14 -14.02 -2.37
C GLY A 497 -20.25 -13.13 -1.50
N THR A 498 -19.67 -13.69 -0.44
CA THR A 498 -18.83 -12.94 0.51
C THR A 498 -17.59 -13.73 0.85
N PHE A 499 -16.51 -13.05 1.23
CA PHE A 499 -15.25 -13.68 1.67
C PHE A 499 -14.60 -12.90 2.81
N THR A 500 -13.84 -13.57 3.67
CA THR A 500 -12.91 -12.91 4.60
C THR A 500 -11.56 -12.67 3.94
N LEU A 501 -11.04 -11.46 4.12
CA LEU A 501 -9.72 -11.01 3.69
C LEU A 501 -8.84 -10.69 4.89
N GLU A 502 -7.64 -11.26 4.91
CA GLU A 502 -6.54 -10.86 5.78
C GLU A 502 -5.35 -10.44 4.92
N LEU A 503 -4.75 -9.28 5.25
CA LEU A 503 -3.52 -8.79 4.62
C LEU A 503 -2.39 -8.74 5.66
N GLU A 504 -1.17 -9.06 5.24
CA GLU A 504 0.06 -8.95 6.04
C GLU A 504 1.19 -8.32 5.22
N ASP A 505 2.18 -7.70 5.87
CA ASP A 505 3.33 -7.09 5.19
C ASP A 505 4.64 -7.62 5.79
N ALA A 506 5.18 -8.66 5.17
CA ALA A 506 6.43 -9.28 5.61
C ALA A 506 7.68 -8.48 5.21
N THR A 507 7.60 -7.62 4.19
CA THR A 507 8.76 -6.97 3.55
C THR A 507 9.02 -5.56 4.06
N PHE A 508 8.08 -4.93 4.77
CA PHE A 508 8.26 -3.57 5.31
C PHE A 508 9.54 -3.40 6.13
N ALA A 509 9.98 -4.42 6.87
CA ALA A 509 11.19 -4.37 7.69
C ALA A 509 12.29 -5.33 7.18
N ASP A 510 12.41 -5.48 5.85
CA ASP A 510 13.50 -6.26 5.25
C ASP A 510 14.90 -5.62 5.45
N ILE A 511 15.00 -4.37 5.93
CA ILE A 511 16.28 -3.78 6.35
C ILE A 511 16.91 -4.57 7.51
N ASP A 512 16.10 -5.03 8.46
CA ASP A 512 16.52 -5.78 9.64
C ASP A 512 16.69 -7.30 9.37
N ALA A 513 16.61 -7.74 8.10
CA ALA A 513 16.52 -9.17 7.76
C ALA A 513 17.79 -9.99 8.09
N ALA A 514 18.89 -9.34 8.46
CA ALA A 514 20.15 -9.98 8.85
C ALA A 514 20.21 -10.36 10.35
N ASP A 515 19.43 -9.71 11.21
CA ASP A 515 19.54 -9.78 12.67
C ASP A 515 18.19 -9.93 13.39
N THR A 516 17.09 -9.59 12.73
CA THR A 516 15.74 -9.61 13.31
C THR A 516 14.94 -10.79 12.74
N PRO A 517 14.47 -11.73 13.58
CA PRO A 517 13.67 -12.87 13.12
C PRO A 517 12.40 -12.45 12.36
N ALA A 518 12.02 -13.22 11.34
CA ALA A 518 10.86 -12.96 10.48
C ALA A 518 9.60 -12.51 11.26
N ALA A 519 9.25 -13.23 12.33
CA ALA A 519 8.09 -12.94 13.17
C ALA A 519 8.14 -11.57 13.92
N GLN A 520 9.31 -10.97 14.09
CA GLN A 520 9.48 -9.64 14.69
C GLN A 520 9.49 -8.51 13.65
N ARG A 521 9.93 -8.78 12.41
CA ARG A 521 9.96 -7.80 11.31
C ARG A 521 8.65 -7.75 10.50
N THR A 522 7.89 -8.84 10.41
CA THR A 522 6.58 -8.86 9.74
C THR A 522 5.57 -7.92 10.42
N VAL A 523 4.87 -7.09 9.64
CA VAL A 523 3.62 -6.47 10.06
C VAL A 523 2.55 -7.57 10.12
N PRO A 524 1.99 -7.88 11.29
CA PRO A 524 1.10 -9.02 11.42
C PRO A 524 -0.18 -8.82 10.60
N GLN A 525 -0.80 -9.96 10.27
CA GLN A 525 -2.13 -10.03 9.66
C GLN A 525 -3.10 -8.99 10.23
N SER A 526 -3.87 -8.36 9.36
CA SER A 526 -5.05 -7.60 9.76
C SER A 526 -6.06 -8.48 10.49
N ALA A 527 -7.00 -7.87 11.20
CA ALA A 527 -8.24 -8.57 11.52
C ALA A 527 -8.95 -9.00 10.21
N ALA A 528 -9.64 -10.13 10.23
CA ALA A 528 -10.37 -10.66 9.08
C ALA A 528 -11.52 -9.71 8.66
N LEU A 529 -11.35 -9.03 7.53
CA LEU A 529 -12.37 -8.18 6.93
C LEU A 529 -13.35 -9.04 6.13
N THR A 530 -14.63 -9.05 6.47
CA THR A 530 -15.65 -9.62 5.57
C THR A 530 -15.92 -8.64 4.43
N VAL A 531 -15.66 -9.07 3.19
CA VAL A 531 -15.84 -8.32 1.95
C VAL A 531 -17.03 -8.89 1.17
N GLY A 532 -17.93 -8.01 0.73
CA GLY A 532 -19.08 -8.36 -0.12
C GLY A 532 -20.28 -7.41 0.01
N ARG A 533 -21.45 -7.75 -0.54
CA ARG A 533 -21.78 -8.98 -1.30
C ARG A 533 -21.46 -8.79 -2.78
N PHE A 534 -20.73 -9.74 -3.36
CA PHE A 534 -20.56 -9.83 -4.81
C PHE A 534 -21.77 -10.52 -5.45
N VAL A 535 -22.20 -10.02 -6.60
CA VAL A 535 -23.32 -10.53 -7.41
C VAL A 535 -22.86 -10.72 -8.86
N PRO A 536 -23.58 -11.45 -9.73
CA PRO A 536 -23.18 -11.58 -11.13
C PRO A 536 -23.00 -10.20 -11.76
N ALA A 537 -21.95 -10.03 -12.58
CA ALA A 537 -21.77 -8.80 -13.34
C ALA A 537 -22.83 -8.69 -14.45
N TYR A 538 -23.25 -9.84 -15.00
CA TYR A 538 -24.29 -9.98 -16.01
C TYR A 538 -24.76 -11.44 -16.12
N TYR A 539 -25.82 -11.66 -16.89
CA TYR A 539 -26.28 -12.97 -17.34
C TYR A 539 -26.13 -13.13 -18.85
N ASP A 540 -25.80 -14.34 -19.30
CA ASP A 540 -26.04 -14.79 -20.68
C ASP A 540 -27.13 -15.86 -20.69
N LEU A 541 -27.91 -15.93 -21.77
CA LEU A 541 -28.85 -17.01 -22.02
C LEU A 541 -28.51 -17.73 -23.33
N GLN A 542 -28.23 -19.02 -23.24
CA GLN A 542 -27.93 -19.88 -24.38
C GLN A 542 -29.15 -20.78 -24.70
N PRO A 543 -29.67 -20.81 -25.94
CA PRO A 543 -30.74 -21.74 -26.32
C PRO A 543 -30.38 -23.21 -26.05
N SER A 544 -31.37 -24.00 -25.64
CA SER A 544 -31.24 -25.45 -25.50
C SER A 544 -30.97 -26.11 -26.86
N ALA A 545 -30.29 -27.26 -26.84
CA ALA A 545 -29.99 -28.01 -28.07
C ALA A 545 -31.24 -28.59 -28.75
N THR A 546 -32.35 -28.69 -28.02
CA THR A 546 -33.66 -29.06 -28.59
C THR A 546 -34.32 -27.80 -29.14
N ALA A 547 -34.42 -27.69 -30.47
CA ALA A 547 -35.10 -26.58 -31.11
C ALA A 547 -36.62 -26.59 -30.79
N PRO A 548 -37.23 -25.42 -30.51
CA PRO A 548 -38.67 -25.33 -30.33
C PRO A 548 -39.42 -25.56 -31.64
N LEU A 549 -40.69 -25.93 -31.52
CA LEU A 549 -41.61 -26.13 -32.65
C LEU A 549 -42.94 -25.45 -32.35
N LEU A 550 -43.48 -24.72 -33.32
CA LEU A 550 -44.81 -24.12 -33.28
C LEU A 550 -45.87 -25.13 -33.73
N ARG A 551 -47.09 -25.05 -33.20
CA ARG A 551 -48.21 -25.85 -33.69
C ARG A 551 -48.88 -25.17 -34.89
N THR A 552 -49.12 -25.91 -35.98
CA THR A 552 -49.92 -25.40 -37.11
C THR A 552 -51.41 -25.30 -36.77
N MET A 553 -51.90 -26.09 -35.82
CA MET A 553 -53.18 -25.87 -35.12
C MET A 553 -53.04 -26.36 -33.68
N ASN A 554 -53.71 -25.73 -32.71
CA ASN A 554 -53.63 -26.13 -31.29
C ASN A 554 -54.43 -27.42 -30.94
N TYR A 555 -54.48 -28.36 -31.88
CA TYR A 555 -55.20 -29.62 -31.82
C TYR A 555 -54.27 -30.77 -32.24
N THR A 556 -54.57 -31.97 -31.79
CA THR A 556 -53.82 -33.20 -32.12
C THR A 556 -54.14 -33.69 -33.54
N ASP A 557 -53.19 -34.32 -34.23
CA ASP A 557 -53.45 -34.90 -35.57
C ASP A 557 -54.57 -35.97 -35.57
N SER A 558 -54.81 -36.61 -34.43
CA SER A 558 -55.94 -37.53 -34.20
C SER A 558 -57.32 -36.88 -34.28
N GLN A 559 -57.43 -35.55 -34.16
CA GLN A 559 -58.68 -34.81 -34.36
C GLN A 559 -58.95 -34.49 -35.83
N CYS A 560 -57.95 -34.63 -36.71
CA CYS A 560 -58.06 -34.40 -38.14
C CYS A 560 -58.33 -35.71 -38.90
N LEU A 561 -59.17 -35.65 -39.93
CA LEU A 561 -59.37 -36.75 -40.88
C LEU A 561 -58.07 -37.06 -41.66
N ALA A 562 -58.06 -38.19 -42.36
CA ALA A 562 -56.97 -38.54 -43.25
C ALA A 562 -56.86 -37.52 -44.40
N ALA A 563 -55.66 -37.00 -44.60
CA ALA A 563 -55.28 -36.23 -45.78
C ALA A 563 -54.71 -37.18 -46.87
N PRO A 564 -54.66 -36.75 -48.15
CA PRO A 564 -54.03 -37.53 -49.22
C PRO A 564 -52.58 -37.94 -48.90
N PRO A 565 -52.10 -39.11 -49.39
CA PRO A 565 -50.72 -39.52 -49.24
C PRO A 565 -49.73 -38.44 -49.70
N GLY A 566 -48.68 -38.17 -48.90
CA GLY A 566 -47.71 -37.11 -49.19
C GLY A 566 -48.15 -35.69 -48.80
N THR A 567 -49.30 -35.51 -48.13
CA THR A 567 -49.74 -34.22 -47.57
C THR A 567 -49.94 -34.32 -46.04
N PRO A 568 -49.65 -33.27 -45.26
CA PRO A 568 -49.83 -33.30 -43.81
C PRO A 568 -51.30 -32.97 -43.44
N ARG A 569 -51.82 -33.57 -42.36
CA ARG A 569 -53.23 -33.39 -41.93
C ARG A 569 -53.53 -31.96 -41.49
N ARG A 570 -52.57 -31.36 -40.77
CA ARG A 570 -52.48 -29.94 -40.45
C ARG A 570 -51.48 -29.35 -41.44
N ALA A 571 -51.82 -28.28 -42.16
CA ALA A 571 -50.98 -27.72 -43.23
C ALA A 571 -50.92 -26.19 -43.26
N PHE A 572 -51.82 -25.54 -42.54
CA PHE A 572 -52.03 -24.10 -42.49
C PHE A 572 -52.70 -23.76 -41.14
N THR A 573 -52.63 -22.48 -40.74
CA THR A 573 -53.34 -21.92 -39.59
C THR A 573 -54.36 -20.88 -40.07
N TYR A 574 -55.50 -20.73 -39.39
CA TYR A 574 -56.43 -19.64 -39.72
C TYR A 574 -56.03 -18.30 -39.07
N VAL A 575 -56.22 -17.18 -39.77
CA VAL A 575 -55.98 -15.84 -39.20
C VAL A 575 -57.05 -15.52 -38.15
N GLY A 576 -56.61 -15.35 -36.91
CA GLY A 576 -57.44 -15.27 -35.70
C GLY A 576 -57.49 -16.57 -34.88
N GLN A 577 -56.89 -17.67 -35.35
CA GLN A 577 -56.78 -18.92 -34.58
C GLN A 577 -55.58 -18.87 -33.63
N PRO A 578 -55.76 -19.21 -32.33
CA PRO A 578 -54.66 -19.33 -31.39
C PRO A 578 -53.89 -20.64 -31.60
N PHE A 579 -52.57 -20.56 -31.51
CA PHE A 579 -51.66 -21.71 -31.54
C PHE A 579 -50.56 -21.57 -30.49
N GLY A 580 -50.07 -22.70 -29.97
CA GLY A 580 -48.99 -22.76 -28.99
C GLY A 580 -47.79 -23.52 -29.52
N PHE A 581 -46.88 -23.92 -28.63
CA PHE A 581 -45.70 -24.72 -28.98
C PHE A 581 -45.98 -26.23 -28.91
N ALA A 582 -45.44 -26.98 -29.87
CA ALA A 582 -45.31 -28.44 -29.79
C ALA A 582 -44.07 -28.82 -28.96
N THR A 583 -42.97 -28.11 -29.17
CA THR A 583 -41.75 -28.17 -28.34
C THR A 583 -41.47 -26.79 -27.77
N LEU A 584 -41.42 -26.67 -26.45
CA LEU A 584 -41.29 -25.41 -25.73
C LEU A 584 -39.90 -24.76 -25.95
N PRO A 585 -39.82 -23.44 -26.20
CA PRO A 585 -38.56 -22.71 -26.10
C PRO A 585 -37.94 -22.87 -24.70
N GLN A 586 -36.64 -23.18 -24.67
CA GLN A 586 -35.88 -23.39 -23.44
C GLN A 586 -34.46 -22.83 -23.61
N ALA A 587 -33.93 -22.19 -22.56
CA ALA A 587 -32.56 -21.70 -22.52
C ALA A 587 -31.87 -22.03 -21.19
N THR A 588 -30.53 -22.10 -21.23
CA THR A 588 -29.68 -22.13 -20.04
C THR A 588 -29.25 -20.71 -19.70
N ILE A 589 -29.57 -20.27 -18.48
CA ILE A 589 -29.07 -19.03 -17.89
C ILE A 589 -27.66 -19.30 -17.34
N LEU A 590 -26.74 -18.38 -17.60
CA LEU A 590 -25.33 -18.43 -17.25
C LEU A 590 -24.99 -17.17 -16.46
N ALA A 591 -24.82 -17.28 -15.14
CA ALA A 591 -24.42 -16.16 -14.28
C ALA A 591 -22.92 -15.94 -14.37
N ARG A 592 -22.49 -14.74 -14.80
CA ARG A 592 -21.07 -14.47 -15.10
C ARG A 592 -20.46 -13.35 -14.26
N ASN A 593 -19.14 -13.42 -14.12
CA ASN A 593 -18.31 -12.31 -13.71
C ASN A 593 -17.90 -11.45 -14.92
N ALA A 594 -17.27 -10.30 -14.68
CA ALA A 594 -16.87 -9.35 -15.72
C ALA A 594 -15.87 -9.89 -16.75
N SER A 595 -15.11 -10.94 -16.43
CA SER A 595 -14.21 -11.61 -17.38
C SER A 595 -14.85 -12.78 -18.15
N GLY A 596 -16.16 -13.01 -17.97
CA GLY A 596 -16.93 -14.02 -18.69
C GLY A 596 -16.80 -15.45 -18.15
N ALA A 597 -16.18 -15.65 -16.98
CA ALA A 597 -16.24 -16.92 -16.29
C ALA A 597 -17.58 -17.06 -15.52
N LEU A 598 -18.04 -18.30 -15.37
CA LEU A 598 -19.22 -18.62 -14.54
C LEU A 598 -18.94 -18.37 -13.06
N THR A 599 -19.97 -17.98 -12.32
CA THR A 599 -19.91 -17.79 -10.87
C THR A 599 -20.58 -18.96 -10.14
N ALA A 600 -19.81 -20.00 -9.82
CA ALA A 600 -20.26 -21.24 -9.22
C ALA A 600 -20.87 -21.08 -7.81
N ASN A 601 -20.66 -19.93 -7.18
CA ASN A 601 -21.31 -19.55 -5.92
C ASN A 601 -22.73 -18.96 -6.13
N TYR A 602 -23.18 -18.68 -7.36
CA TYR A 602 -24.53 -18.18 -7.63
C TYR A 602 -25.55 -19.33 -7.56
N ARG A 603 -25.94 -19.66 -6.33
CA ARG A 603 -26.80 -20.80 -5.97
C ARG A 603 -27.47 -20.60 -4.61
N GLY A 604 -28.48 -21.43 -4.31
CA GLY A 604 -29.14 -21.43 -3.00
C GLY A 604 -29.72 -20.05 -2.66
N THR A 605 -29.44 -19.52 -1.48
CA THR A 605 -29.91 -18.19 -1.05
C THR A 605 -29.32 -17.02 -1.85
N LEU A 606 -28.27 -17.23 -2.65
CA LEU A 606 -27.77 -16.22 -3.60
C LEU A 606 -28.47 -16.28 -4.97
N TRP A 607 -29.11 -17.38 -5.33
CA TRP A 607 -29.93 -17.44 -6.54
C TRP A 607 -31.19 -16.59 -6.33
N LYS A 608 -31.40 -15.61 -7.21
CA LYS A 608 -32.53 -14.66 -7.12
C LYS A 608 -33.58 -14.83 -8.22
N LEU A 609 -33.22 -15.50 -9.31
CA LEU A 609 -34.04 -15.52 -10.53
C LEU A 609 -35.34 -16.31 -10.36
N ASP A 610 -36.45 -15.61 -10.54
CA ASP A 610 -37.81 -16.12 -10.52
C ASP A 610 -38.53 -15.92 -11.89
N PRO A 611 -39.70 -16.56 -12.10
CA PRO A 611 -40.47 -16.46 -13.36
C PRO A 611 -40.86 -15.05 -13.81
N GLY A 612 -41.02 -14.10 -12.89
CA GLY A 612 -41.39 -12.71 -13.17
C GLY A 612 -40.22 -11.86 -13.68
N GLN A 613 -38.98 -12.32 -13.47
CA GLN A 613 -37.77 -11.66 -13.97
C GLN A 613 -37.37 -12.13 -15.38
N ILE A 614 -38.07 -13.13 -15.94
CA ILE A 614 -37.85 -13.62 -17.31
C ILE A 614 -38.58 -12.73 -18.31
N VAL A 615 -37.83 -11.91 -19.04
CA VAL A 615 -38.37 -11.14 -20.16
C VAL A 615 -38.42 -12.04 -21.38
N ARG A 616 -39.62 -12.22 -21.95
CA ARG A 616 -39.86 -12.97 -23.19
C ARG A 616 -40.46 -12.07 -24.25
N GLY A 617 -40.06 -12.26 -25.50
CA GLY A 617 -40.66 -11.57 -26.65
C GLY A 617 -40.79 -12.49 -27.85
N LEU A 618 -41.79 -12.21 -28.69
CA LEU A 618 -41.83 -12.72 -30.06
C LEU A 618 -41.63 -11.56 -31.04
N ASN A 619 -40.85 -11.80 -32.08
CA ASN A 619 -40.87 -10.96 -33.28
C ASN A 619 -41.49 -11.79 -34.42
N ALA A 620 -42.26 -11.15 -35.29
CA ALA A 620 -42.89 -11.82 -36.40
C ALA A 620 -42.84 -10.96 -37.67
N SER A 621 -42.53 -11.60 -38.80
CA SER A 621 -42.71 -11.04 -40.13
C SER A 621 -43.58 -11.96 -40.97
N ALA A 622 -44.24 -11.39 -41.98
CA ALA A 622 -45.04 -12.13 -42.94
C ALA A 622 -44.51 -11.82 -44.35
N THR A 623 -44.19 -12.85 -45.12
CA THR A 623 -43.86 -12.69 -46.54
C THR A 623 -45.15 -12.78 -47.35
N THR A 624 -45.85 -11.66 -47.41
CA THR A 624 -47.06 -11.43 -48.22
C THR A 624 -46.71 -11.07 -49.67
N PRO A 625 -47.46 -11.52 -50.68
CA PRO A 625 -47.34 -11.02 -52.06
C PRO A 625 -47.66 -9.52 -52.23
N ALA A 626 -48.36 -8.91 -51.27
CA ALA A 626 -48.63 -7.47 -51.19
C ALA A 626 -48.49 -7.01 -49.74
N ALA A 627 -47.66 -5.99 -49.49
CA ALA A 627 -47.15 -5.60 -48.16
C ALA A 627 -48.21 -5.00 -47.21
N GLN A 628 -49.10 -5.86 -46.70
CA GLN A 628 -50.08 -5.53 -45.67
C GLN A 628 -49.45 -5.67 -44.28
N PRO A 629 -49.73 -4.75 -43.33
CA PRO A 629 -49.25 -4.90 -41.95
C PRO A 629 -49.95 -6.08 -41.28
N VAL A 630 -49.16 -7.05 -40.80
CA VAL A 630 -49.64 -8.25 -40.12
C VAL A 630 -49.22 -8.20 -38.65
N THR A 631 -50.15 -7.90 -37.75
CA THR A 631 -49.92 -7.88 -36.30
C THR A 631 -50.01 -9.30 -35.72
N VAL A 632 -49.01 -9.69 -34.95
CA VAL A 632 -49.11 -10.81 -34.00
C VAL A 632 -49.53 -10.27 -32.64
N ASN A 633 -50.63 -10.78 -32.12
CA ASN A 633 -50.97 -10.65 -30.72
C ASN A 633 -50.49 -11.90 -29.97
N LEU A 634 -49.59 -11.70 -29.02
CA LEU A 634 -49.46 -12.62 -27.90
C LEU A 634 -50.71 -12.47 -27.01
N GLY A 635 -51.17 -13.58 -26.42
CA GLY A 635 -51.96 -13.50 -25.19
C GLY A 635 -51.10 -12.94 -24.04
N ALA A 636 -51.69 -12.84 -22.84
CA ALA A 636 -50.85 -12.67 -21.65
C ALA A 636 -49.94 -13.91 -21.53
N LEU A 637 -48.64 -13.73 -21.76
CA LEU A 637 -47.65 -14.79 -21.59
C LEU A 637 -47.70 -15.31 -20.15
N ALA A 638 -47.78 -16.62 -19.99
CA ALA A 638 -47.84 -17.22 -18.65
C ALA A 638 -46.44 -17.18 -18.00
N ALA A 639 -46.37 -17.51 -16.71
CA ALA A 639 -45.08 -17.67 -16.02
C ALA A 639 -44.21 -18.71 -16.74
N ALA A 640 -42.92 -18.40 -16.95
CA ALA A 640 -41.93 -19.35 -17.44
C ALA A 640 -41.31 -20.09 -16.26
N ASP A 641 -41.09 -21.40 -16.36
CA ASP A 641 -40.45 -22.15 -15.30
C ASP A 641 -38.95 -21.81 -15.24
N VAL A 642 -38.47 -21.45 -14.05
CA VAL A 642 -37.06 -21.11 -13.78
C VAL A 642 -36.53 -22.03 -12.69
N VAL A 643 -35.45 -22.76 -12.98
CA VAL A 643 -34.84 -23.73 -12.06
C VAL A 643 -33.33 -23.49 -11.98
N SER A 644 -32.78 -23.41 -10.77
CA SER A 644 -31.32 -23.31 -10.58
C SER A 644 -30.66 -24.69 -10.65
N ASN A 645 -29.55 -24.78 -11.37
CA ASN A 645 -28.67 -25.97 -11.38
C ASN A 645 -27.65 -25.95 -10.22
N ALA A 646 -27.78 -24.99 -9.28
CA ALA A 646 -26.95 -24.81 -8.10
C ALA A 646 -25.43 -24.66 -8.36
N ASN A 647 -25.04 -24.17 -9.53
CA ASN A 647 -23.64 -24.12 -9.99
C ASN A 647 -23.28 -22.84 -10.79
N GLY A 648 -24.01 -21.75 -10.61
CA GLY A 648 -23.91 -20.56 -11.47
C GLY A 648 -24.70 -20.63 -12.77
N THR A 649 -25.45 -21.73 -13.00
CA THR A 649 -26.37 -21.86 -14.13
C THR A 649 -27.78 -22.24 -13.67
N GLY A 650 -28.75 -22.10 -14.56
CA GLY A 650 -30.11 -22.59 -14.39
C GLY A 650 -30.81 -22.74 -15.74
N THR A 651 -32.00 -23.34 -15.75
CA THR A 651 -32.83 -23.50 -16.95
C THR A 651 -34.06 -22.60 -16.89
N VAL A 652 -34.38 -21.94 -17.99
CA VAL A 652 -35.67 -21.27 -18.20
C VAL A 652 -36.44 -21.96 -19.33
N THR A 653 -37.72 -22.27 -19.11
CA THR A 653 -38.60 -22.92 -20.09
C THR A 653 -39.89 -22.12 -20.27
N ALA A 654 -40.32 -21.89 -21.52
CA ALA A 654 -41.57 -21.22 -21.83
C ALA A 654 -42.79 -22.03 -21.35
N SER A 655 -43.94 -21.38 -21.16
CA SER A 655 -45.12 -22.04 -20.63
C SER A 655 -45.85 -22.86 -21.70
N SER A 656 -46.38 -24.02 -21.33
CA SER A 656 -47.31 -24.79 -22.17
C SER A 656 -48.67 -24.11 -22.36
N LEU A 657 -48.93 -23.05 -21.60
CA LEU A 657 -50.12 -22.19 -21.73
C LEU A 657 -49.89 -20.98 -22.66
N ASP A 658 -48.67 -20.75 -23.16
CA ASP A 658 -48.38 -19.62 -24.05
C ASP A 658 -49.12 -19.76 -25.40
N ALA A 659 -50.00 -18.79 -25.70
CA ALA A 659 -50.84 -18.77 -26.89
C ALA A 659 -50.52 -17.55 -27.79
N ILE A 660 -50.28 -17.85 -29.07
CA ILE A 660 -49.92 -16.91 -30.13
C ILE A 660 -51.10 -16.80 -31.09
N THR A 661 -51.50 -15.58 -31.47
CA THR A 661 -52.60 -15.36 -32.41
C THR A 661 -52.23 -14.27 -33.43
N TYR A 662 -52.45 -14.52 -34.72
CA TYR A 662 -52.40 -13.45 -35.71
C TYR A 662 -53.70 -12.64 -35.68
N THR A 663 -53.59 -11.32 -35.58
CA THR A 663 -54.75 -10.44 -35.46
C THR A 663 -55.59 -10.47 -36.74
N ARG A 664 -56.83 -10.94 -36.59
CA ARG A 664 -57.84 -10.96 -37.64
C ARG A 664 -58.41 -9.55 -37.83
N ASN A 665 -58.19 -8.97 -39.00
CA ASN A 665 -58.88 -7.75 -39.39
C ASN A 665 -60.37 -8.07 -39.61
N THR A 666 -61.29 -7.30 -39.02
CA THR A 666 -62.74 -7.56 -39.07
C THR A 666 -63.46 -6.91 -40.25
N THR A 667 -62.80 -6.10 -41.08
CA THR A 667 -63.42 -5.42 -42.24
C THR A 667 -62.73 -5.73 -43.57
N THR A 668 -61.42 -6.03 -43.56
CA THR A 668 -60.64 -6.38 -44.76
C THR A 668 -60.04 -7.78 -44.62
N PRO A 669 -60.43 -8.76 -45.46
CA PRO A 669 -59.87 -10.10 -45.39
C PRO A 669 -58.41 -10.10 -45.90
N GLN A 670 -57.52 -10.64 -45.08
CA GLN A 670 -56.09 -10.70 -45.39
C GLN A 670 -55.82 -11.78 -46.45
N ALA A 671 -55.00 -11.48 -47.47
CA ALA A 671 -54.56 -12.47 -48.44
C ALA A 671 -53.72 -13.57 -47.76
N THR A 672 -53.58 -14.72 -48.40
CA THR A 672 -52.76 -15.83 -47.86
C THR A 672 -51.28 -15.43 -47.77
N PHE A 673 -50.63 -15.75 -46.65
CA PHE A 673 -49.23 -15.40 -46.39
C PHE A 673 -48.49 -16.52 -45.65
N THR A 674 -47.15 -16.49 -45.66
CA THR A 674 -46.33 -17.36 -44.81
C THR A 674 -45.70 -16.58 -43.65
N ALA A 675 -45.77 -17.16 -42.45
CA ALA A 675 -45.30 -16.58 -41.21
C ALA A 675 -43.83 -16.94 -40.92
N ASN A 676 -43.04 -15.95 -40.51
CA ASN A 676 -41.74 -16.16 -39.89
C ASN A 676 -41.79 -15.59 -38.47
N ILE A 677 -41.83 -16.47 -37.47
CA ILE A 677 -41.89 -16.10 -36.05
C ILE A 677 -40.54 -16.47 -35.42
N THR A 678 -39.97 -15.54 -34.66
CA THR A 678 -38.82 -15.79 -33.79
C THR A 678 -39.19 -15.48 -32.34
N ALA A 679 -38.60 -16.20 -31.40
CA ALA A 679 -38.75 -15.92 -29.96
C ALA A 679 -37.41 -15.49 -29.37
N GLN A 680 -37.46 -14.72 -28.28
CA GLN A 680 -36.28 -14.34 -27.50
C GLN A 680 -36.56 -14.40 -25.99
N MET A 681 -35.52 -14.73 -25.22
CA MET A 681 -35.53 -14.72 -23.75
C MET A 681 -34.33 -13.95 -23.20
N SER A 682 -34.56 -13.17 -22.16
CA SER A 682 -33.54 -12.51 -21.33
C SER A 682 -33.96 -12.44 -19.86
N VAL A 683 -33.03 -12.05 -18.99
CA VAL A 683 -33.24 -11.84 -17.56
C VAL A 683 -33.19 -10.34 -17.23
N SER A 684 -34.11 -9.90 -16.38
CA SER A 684 -34.20 -8.53 -15.85
C SER A 684 -34.18 -8.56 -14.31
N ASP A 685 -33.03 -8.90 -13.74
CA ASP A 685 -32.90 -9.12 -12.29
C ASP A 685 -32.78 -7.79 -11.52
N ALA A 686 -33.89 -7.32 -10.98
CA ALA A 686 -33.97 -6.12 -10.14
C ALA A 686 -33.82 -6.40 -8.63
N THR A 687 -33.47 -7.61 -8.19
CA THR A 687 -33.54 -7.99 -6.76
C THR A 687 -32.57 -7.24 -5.84
N GLU A 688 -31.52 -6.64 -6.40
CA GLU A 688 -30.51 -5.88 -5.65
C GLU A 688 -30.70 -4.35 -5.76
N ALA A 689 -31.79 -3.90 -6.38
CA ALA A 689 -32.12 -2.48 -6.52
C ALA A 689 -32.51 -1.82 -5.18
N GLY A 690 -32.40 -0.50 -5.11
CA GLY A 690 -32.79 0.33 -3.96
C GLY A 690 -31.62 1.10 -3.32
N PRO A 691 -30.58 0.43 -2.82
CA PRO A 691 -29.40 1.11 -2.27
C PRO A 691 -28.67 1.94 -3.33
N ALA A 692 -28.20 3.14 -2.97
CA ALA A 692 -27.54 4.03 -3.92
C ALA A 692 -26.29 3.36 -4.54
N GLY A 693 -26.14 3.45 -5.87
CA GLY A 693 -25.02 2.85 -6.60
C GLY A 693 -25.08 1.33 -6.82
N ASN A 694 -26.12 0.63 -6.36
CA ASN A 694 -26.40 -0.77 -6.75
C ASN A 694 -26.92 -0.83 -8.21
N PRO A 695 -26.98 -2.03 -8.84
CA PRO A 695 -27.68 -2.19 -10.10
C PRO A 695 -29.18 -1.84 -9.96
N ALA A 696 -29.74 -1.13 -10.95
CA ALA A 696 -31.19 -1.05 -11.11
C ALA A 696 -31.75 -2.38 -11.65
N THR A 697 -31.00 -3.02 -12.54
CA THR A 697 -31.10 -4.44 -12.93
C THR A 697 -29.68 -4.97 -13.18
N ILE A 698 -29.43 -6.24 -12.86
CA ILE A 698 -28.25 -6.94 -13.38
C ILE A 698 -28.55 -7.27 -14.86
N PRO A 699 -27.70 -6.84 -15.82
CA PRO A 699 -28.04 -6.89 -17.23
C PRO A 699 -27.91 -8.30 -17.83
N THR A 700 -28.67 -8.54 -18.90
CA THR A 700 -28.38 -9.63 -19.85
C THR A 700 -27.50 -9.11 -20.98
N THR A 701 -26.40 -9.80 -21.31
CA THR A 701 -25.51 -9.43 -22.43
C THR A 701 -25.77 -10.26 -23.69
N ALA A 702 -25.91 -11.58 -23.57
CA ALA A 702 -26.40 -12.45 -24.63
C ALA A 702 -27.83 -12.94 -24.34
N ILE A 703 -28.75 -12.65 -25.25
CA ILE A 703 -30.13 -13.15 -25.19
C ILE A 703 -30.25 -14.50 -25.91
N ALA A 704 -31.12 -15.39 -25.42
CA ALA A 704 -31.40 -16.64 -26.14
C ALA A 704 -32.36 -16.35 -27.30
N CYS A 705 -31.89 -16.58 -28.53
CA CYS A 705 -32.67 -16.43 -29.76
C CYS A 705 -33.19 -17.78 -30.28
N PHE A 706 -34.48 -17.83 -30.63
CA PHE A 706 -35.13 -19.00 -31.22
C PHE A 706 -35.66 -18.63 -32.60
N ASN A 707 -34.91 -18.99 -33.64
CA ASN A 707 -35.18 -18.64 -35.04
C ASN A 707 -34.75 -19.72 -36.05
N GLY A 708 -34.29 -20.89 -35.60
CA GLY A 708 -33.81 -21.95 -36.48
C GLY A 708 -32.35 -21.84 -36.94
N GLY A 709 -31.56 -20.85 -36.50
CA GLY A 709 -30.09 -20.88 -36.70
C GLY A 709 -29.34 -19.56 -36.87
N GLY A 710 -29.74 -18.45 -36.24
CA GLY A 710 -29.03 -17.17 -36.37
C GLY A 710 -29.23 -16.22 -35.18
N THR A 711 -28.95 -14.93 -35.36
CA THR A 711 -29.30 -13.91 -34.36
C THR A 711 -30.76 -13.45 -34.49
N CYS A 712 -31.34 -12.91 -33.41
CA CYS A 712 -32.71 -12.38 -33.40
C CYS A 712 -32.97 -11.26 -34.43
N ALA A 713 -31.92 -10.73 -35.07
CA ALA A 713 -31.97 -9.60 -36.00
C ALA A 713 -32.03 -10.00 -37.49
N VAL A 714 -32.00 -11.29 -37.84
CA VAL A 714 -32.04 -11.75 -39.25
C VAL A 714 -33.46 -12.17 -39.67
N PRO A 715 -34.15 -11.44 -40.57
CA PRO A 715 -35.38 -11.90 -41.19
C PRO A 715 -35.05 -12.96 -42.24
N GLY A 716 -35.56 -14.18 -42.09
CA GLY A 716 -35.42 -15.24 -43.10
C GLY A 716 -35.39 -16.67 -42.57
N THR A 717 -35.10 -16.85 -41.28
CA THR A 717 -35.31 -18.11 -40.55
C THR A 717 -36.22 -17.87 -39.35
N GLY A 718 -37.10 -18.82 -39.09
CA GLY A 718 -38.08 -18.75 -38.00
C GLY A 718 -38.20 -20.11 -37.28
N ILE A 719 -38.95 -20.12 -36.18
CA ILE A 719 -39.28 -21.37 -35.48
C ILE A 719 -40.11 -22.25 -36.44
N ALA A 720 -39.67 -23.49 -36.65
CA ALA A 720 -40.34 -24.44 -37.53
C ALA A 720 -41.68 -24.89 -36.94
N PHE A 721 -42.60 -25.30 -37.82
CA PHE A 721 -43.92 -25.80 -37.44
C PHE A 721 -43.95 -27.33 -37.34
N ASP A 722 -44.77 -27.86 -36.44
CA ASP A 722 -44.86 -29.28 -36.10
C ASP A 722 -45.40 -30.16 -37.22
N SER A 723 -46.07 -29.57 -38.21
CA SER A 723 -46.56 -30.24 -39.42
C SER A 723 -45.63 -30.10 -40.64
N ALA A 724 -44.42 -29.58 -40.47
CA ALA A 724 -43.54 -29.25 -41.60
C ALA A 724 -42.99 -30.51 -42.30
N ILE A 725 -43.27 -30.63 -43.60
CA ILE A 725 -42.71 -31.67 -44.48
C ILE A 725 -42.24 -31.05 -45.80
N ALA A 726 -41.57 -31.83 -46.66
CA ALA A 726 -41.11 -31.36 -47.98
C ALA A 726 -42.27 -30.78 -48.81
N GLY A 727 -42.14 -29.53 -49.24
CA GLY A 727 -43.18 -28.78 -49.97
C GLY A 727 -44.28 -28.14 -49.09
N PHE A 728 -44.32 -28.43 -47.78
CA PHE A 728 -45.32 -27.92 -46.84
C PHE A 728 -44.65 -27.44 -45.54
N PRO A 729 -44.17 -26.19 -45.46
CA PRO A 729 -43.45 -25.65 -44.29
C PRO A 729 -44.32 -25.44 -43.02
N GLY A 730 -45.63 -25.73 -43.06
CA GLY A 730 -46.55 -25.61 -41.93
C GLY A 730 -46.89 -24.17 -41.48
N ASN A 731 -46.18 -23.16 -42.00
CA ASN A 731 -46.29 -21.75 -41.65
C ASN A 731 -47.24 -20.94 -42.53
N GLU A 732 -48.15 -21.59 -43.29
CA GLU A 732 -49.12 -20.92 -44.15
C GLU A 732 -50.32 -20.40 -43.34
N PHE A 733 -50.64 -19.11 -43.46
CA PHE A 733 -51.77 -18.48 -42.77
C PHE A 733 -52.87 -18.07 -43.76
N ARG A 734 -54.10 -18.50 -43.48
CA ARG A 734 -55.28 -18.31 -44.35
C ARG A 734 -56.36 -17.50 -43.63
N TYR A 735 -56.87 -16.44 -44.25
CA TYR A 735 -58.04 -15.73 -43.72
C TYR A 735 -59.30 -16.52 -44.08
N GLY A 736 -59.86 -17.22 -43.11
CA GLY A 736 -60.93 -18.21 -43.32
C GLY A 736 -62.35 -17.71 -43.09
N ARG A 737 -63.33 -18.43 -43.64
CA ARG A 737 -64.75 -18.41 -43.24
C ARG A 737 -65.38 -19.80 -43.40
N LEU A 738 -66.44 -20.09 -42.65
CA LEU A 738 -67.36 -21.20 -42.93
C LEU A 738 -68.59 -20.66 -43.65
N ARG A 739 -68.95 -21.25 -44.80
CA ARG A 739 -70.17 -20.92 -45.54
C ARG A 739 -71.14 -22.11 -45.52
N LEU A 740 -72.41 -21.85 -45.25
CA LEU A 740 -73.49 -22.80 -45.46
C LEU A 740 -74.13 -22.55 -46.84
N ALA A 741 -74.73 -23.58 -47.42
CA ALA A 741 -75.54 -23.47 -48.64
C ALA A 741 -76.98 -23.91 -48.36
N ASN A 742 -77.97 -23.24 -48.99
CA ASN A 742 -79.36 -23.68 -48.91
C ASN A 742 -79.52 -25.06 -49.56
N ALA A 743 -80.36 -25.91 -48.97
CA ALA A 743 -80.66 -27.23 -49.52
C ALA A 743 -82.17 -27.46 -49.60
N ASN A 744 -82.61 -28.19 -50.62
CA ASN A 744 -84.01 -28.50 -50.86
C ASN A 744 -84.13 -29.99 -51.19
N GLY A 745 -85.13 -30.69 -50.62
CA GLY A 745 -85.36 -32.11 -50.84
C GLY A 745 -86.80 -32.54 -50.51
N SER A 746 -87.06 -33.84 -50.47
CA SER A 746 -88.34 -34.36 -49.96
C SER A 746 -88.32 -34.45 -48.44
N GLU A 747 -89.48 -34.17 -47.85
CA GLU A 747 -89.87 -34.46 -46.48
C GLU A 747 -89.72 -35.94 -46.08
N LEU A 748 -89.66 -36.85 -47.07
CA LEU A 748 -89.49 -38.30 -46.87
C LEU A 748 -88.02 -38.75 -46.85
N THR A 749 -87.05 -37.86 -47.07
CA THR A 749 -85.63 -38.20 -47.15
C THR A 749 -84.78 -37.32 -46.24
N ALA A 750 -83.69 -37.87 -45.70
CA ALA A 750 -82.70 -37.09 -44.97
C ALA A 750 -82.05 -36.04 -45.90
N LEU A 751 -81.95 -34.79 -45.43
CA LEU A 751 -81.48 -33.66 -46.24
C LEU A 751 -80.06 -33.24 -45.82
N PRO A 752 -79.04 -33.49 -46.65
CA PRO A 752 -77.69 -32.95 -46.42
C PRO A 752 -77.65 -31.47 -46.82
N VAL A 753 -77.47 -30.60 -45.83
CA VAL A 753 -77.19 -29.17 -46.02
C VAL A 753 -75.67 -28.97 -46.16
N PRO A 754 -75.14 -28.54 -47.32
CA PRO A 754 -73.70 -28.43 -47.52
C PRO A 754 -73.06 -27.31 -46.71
N MET A 755 -71.87 -27.58 -46.18
CA MET A 755 -71.04 -26.62 -45.45
C MET A 755 -69.61 -26.65 -46.01
N PHE A 756 -69.05 -25.48 -46.25
CA PHE A 756 -67.74 -25.30 -46.88
C PHE A 756 -66.84 -24.42 -46.00
N ALA A 757 -65.64 -24.91 -45.71
CA ALA A 757 -64.55 -24.06 -45.25
C ALA A 757 -63.93 -23.35 -46.47
N GLU A 758 -63.88 -22.03 -46.44
CA GLU A 758 -63.34 -21.18 -47.51
C GLU A 758 -62.23 -20.29 -46.94
N TYR A 759 -61.37 -19.78 -47.82
CA TYR A 759 -60.39 -18.75 -47.46
C TYR A 759 -60.24 -17.69 -48.56
N TRP A 760 -59.77 -16.51 -48.18
CA TRP A 760 -59.46 -15.42 -49.10
C TRP A 760 -58.05 -15.61 -49.69
N ASN A 761 -57.97 -15.78 -51.01
CA ASN A 761 -56.68 -15.91 -51.70
C ASN A 761 -56.02 -14.56 -52.05
N GLY A 762 -56.75 -13.44 -51.86
CA GLY A 762 -56.35 -12.09 -52.27
C GLY A 762 -57.31 -11.43 -53.27
N SER A 763 -58.08 -12.21 -54.04
CA SER A 763 -59.06 -11.72 -55.02
C SER A 763 -60.43 -12.40 -54.96
N ALA A 764 -60.51 -13.61 -54.41
CA ALA A 764 -61.73 -14.39 -54.29
C ALA A 764 -61.74 -15.28 -53.03
N TRP A 765 -62.94 -15.71 -52.64
CA TRP A 765 -63.14 -16.80 -51.69
C TRP A 765 -63.02 -18.14 -52.42
N VAL A 766 -62.11 -18.99 -51.95
CA VAL A 766 -61.83 -20.31 -52.54
C VAL A 766 -61.97 -21.40 -51.48
N ALA A 767 -62.35 -22.61 -51.89
CA ALA A 767 -62.52 -23.74 -50.98
C ALA A 767 -61.19 -24.12 -50.32
N ASN A 768 -61.19 -24.33 -49.00
CA ASN A 768 -60.02 -24.75 -48.26
C ASN A 768 -59.82 -26.27 -48.35
N THR A 769 -59.40 -26.75 -49.52
CA THR A 769 -59.16 -28.17 -49.80
C THR A 769 -58.08 -28.83 -48.95
N ARG A 770 -57.37 -28.07 -48.09
CA ARG A 770 -56.41 -28.58 -47.09
C ARG A 770 -57.01 -28.70 -45.69
N ASP A 771 -58.25 -28.29 -45.45
CA ASP A 771 -58.89 -28.43 -44.14
C ASP A 771 -59.44 -29.85 -43.94
N HIS A 772 -58.71 -30.62 -43.14
CA HIS A 772 -59.13 -31.93 -42.63
C HIS A 772 -59.46 -31.90 -41.13
N CYS A 773 -59.49 -30.72 -40.49
CA CYS A 773 -59.38 -30.55 -39.03
C CYS A 773 -60.52 -29.77 -38.38
N THR A 774 -61.18 -28.84 -39.09
CA THR A 774 -62.27 -28.04 -38.52
C THR A 774 -63.44 -28.94 -38.12
N THR A 775 -63.85 -28.89 -36.85
CA THR A 775 -64.99 -29.61 -36.28
C THR A 775 -66.04 -28.63 -35.78
N VAL A 776 -67.32 -28.94 -35.98
CA VAL A 776 -68.45 -28.25 -35.32
C VAL A 776 -69.50 -29.29 -34.92
N ALA A 777 -70.19 -29.06 -33.81
CA ALA A 777 -71.22 -29.97 -33.31
C ALA A 777 -72.62 -29.49 -33.69
N ALA A 778 -73.59 -30.41 -33.75
CA ALA A 778 -75.00 -30.06 -33.95
C ALA A 778 -75.54 -29.14 -32.83
N SER A 779 -74.97 -29.20 -31.62
CA SER A 779 -75.25 -28.30 -30.50
C SER A 779 -74.77 -26.85 -30.71
N ASN A 780 -74.01 -26.57 -31.77
CA ASN A 780 -73.65 -25.21 -32.17
C ASN A 780 -74.65 -24.63 -33.19
N LEU A 781 -75.65 -25.41 -33.64
CA LEU A 781 -76.63 -25.00 -34.64
C LEU A 781 -77.93 -24.52 -34.00
N THR A 782 -78.30 -23.27 -34.25
CA THR A 782 -79.62 -22.73 -33.90
C THR A 782 -80.56 -22.93 -35.09
N LEU A 783 -81.73 -23.51 -34.84
CA LEU A 783 -82.83 -23.60 -35.81
C LEU A 783 -83.93 -22.59 -35.46
N SER A 784 -84.40 -21.83 -36.44
CA SER A 784 -85.41 -20.77 -36.25
C SER A 784 -86.25 -20.56 -37.52
N ASN A 785 -87.24 -19.66 -37.44
CA ASN A 785 -88.08 -19.25 -38.58
C ASN A 785 -88.65 -20.44 -39.37
N TYR A 786 -89.28 -21.36 -38.65
CA TYR A 786 -90.02 -22.49 -39.22
C TYR A 786 -91.20 -21.97 -40.05
N GLN A 787 -91.37 -22.47 -41.28
CA GLN A 787 -92.37 -21.97 -42.24
C GLN A 787 -93.15 -23.11 -42.91
N ARG A 788 -94.43 -22.84 -43.21
CA ARG A 788 -95.43 -23.81 -43.72
C ARG A 788 -95.67 -24.95 -42.73
N ASN A 789 -95.70 -26.20 -43.16
CA ASN A 789 -96.09 -27.35 -42.35
C ASN A 789 -94.92 -27.99 -41.58
N LEU A 790 -93.74 -27.36 -41.56
CA LEU A 790 -92.59 -27.86 -40.80
C LEU A 790 -92.55 -27.18 -39.43
N ALA A 791 -92.56 -27.96 -38.35
CA ALA A 791 -92.49 -27.48 -36.97
C ALA A 791 -91.21 -27.89 -36.24
N ALA A 792 -90.97 -27.30 -35.07
CA ALA A 792 -89.81 -27.60 -34.24
C ALA A 792 -89.87 -29.03 -33.68
N GLY A 793 -88.79 -29.79 -33.87
CA GLY A 793 -88.67 -31.19 -33.43
C GLY A 793 -89.01 -32.24 -34.50
N GLU A 794 -89.67 -31.87 -35.60
CA GLU A 794 -89.98 -32.80 -36.71
C GLU A 794 -88.73 -33.20 -37.50
N THR A 795 -87.72 -32.32 -37.55
CA THR A 795 -86.41 -32.63 -38.13
C THR A 795 -85.29 -32.35 -37.14
N THR A 796 -84.32 -33.26 -37.07
CA THR A 796 -83.15 -33.19 -36.18
C THR A 796 -81.87 -33.06 -37.01
N PRO A 797 -81.03 -32.03 -36.78
CA PRO A 797 -79.75 -31.87 -37.46
C PRO A 797 -78.69 -32.77 -36.83
N THR A 798 -77.90 -33.44 -37.65
CA THR A 798 -76.73 -34.22 -37.22
C THR A 798 -75.47 -33.74 -37.91
N ILE A 799 -74.38 -33.64 -37.15
CA ILE A 799 -73.03 -33.34 -37.65
C ILE A 799 -72.07 -34.33 -36.98
N THR A 800 -71.18 -34.92 -37.77
CA THR A 800 -70.20 -35.91 -37.30
C THR A 800 -68.81 -35.55 -37.83
N GLY A 801 -67.75 -35.78 -37.05
CA GLY A 801 -66.36 -35.64 -37.48
C GLY A 801 -65.92 -34.23 -37.93
N ALA A 802 -64.68 -34.15 -38.43
CA ALA A 802 -64.12 -32.94 -39.00
C ALA A 802 -64.43 -32.77 -40.50
N MET A 803 -64.10 -31.60 -41.05
CA MET A 803 -64.06 -31.34 -42.49
C MET A 803 -63.27 -32.41 -43.24
N ALA A 804 -63.70 -32.72 -44.47
CA ALA A 804 -62.94 -33.50 -45.43
C ALA A 804 -62.63 -32.61 -46.64
N ALA A 805 -61.36 -32.23 -46.83
CA ALA A 805 -60.93 -31.28 -47.86
C ALA A 805 -61.78 -29.99 -47.90
N GLY A 806 -62.07 -29.43 -46.71
CA GLY A 806 -62.88 -28.22 -46.55
C GLY A 806 -64.37 -28.38 -46.81
N SER A 807 -64.92 -29.60 -46.87
CA SER A 807 -66.35 -29.84 -47.03
C SER A 807 -66.92 -30.78 -45.96
N ARG A 808 -68.18 -30.53 -45.58
CA ARG A 808 -69.03 -31.39 -44.75
C ARG A 808 -70.50 -31.16 -45.13
N SER A 809 -71.42 -31.92 -44.56
CA SER A 809 -72.84 -31.59 -44.57
C SER A 809 -73.44 -31.72 -43.17
N ILE A 810 -74.40 -30.87 -42.86
CA ILE A 810 -75.31 -31.02 -41.74
C ILE A 810 -76.45 -31.91 -42.26
N VAL A 811 -76.60 -33.12 -41.72
CA VAL A 811 -77.62 -34.07 -42.21
C VAL A 811 -78.85 -33.96 -41.32
N PHE A 812 -79.91 -33.41 -41.87
CA PHE A 812 -81.22 -33.32 -41.22
C PHE A 812 -82.00 -34.62 -41.42
N SER A 813 -82.67 -35.11 -40.37
CA SER A 813 -83.62 -36.23 -40.51
C SER A 813 -84.81 -35.85 -41.41
N ALA A 814 -85.40 -36.84 -42.07
CA ALA A 814 -86.64 -36.67 -42.82
C ALA A 814 -87.77 -36.19 -41.87
N PRO A 815 -88.44 -35.05 -42.14
CA PRO A 815 -89.61 -34.59 -41.37
C PRO A 815 -90.80 -35.54 -41.32
N GLY A 816 -90.93 -36.44 -42.32
CA GLY A 816 -92.11 -37.29 -42.50
C GLY A 816 -93.16 -36.68 -43.44
N SER A 817 -94.13 -37.50 -43.85
CA SER A 817 -95.17 -37.08 -44.80
C SER A 817 -96.10 -36.03 -44.18
N GLY A 818 -96.45 -35.00 -44.96
CA GLY A 818 -97.27 -33.86 -44.53
C GLY A 818 -96.48 -32.63 -44.07
N ASN A 819 -95.25 -32.84 -43.58
CA ASN A 819 -94.41 -31.83 -42.92
C ASN A 819 -93.57 -31.02 -43.92
N ALA A 820 -94.20 -30.58 -45.01
CA ALA A 820 -93.59 -29.83 -46.10
C ALA A 820 -93.44 -28.34 -45.73
N GLY A 821 -92.20 -27.86 -45.65
CA GLY A 821 -91.88 -26.52 -45.18
C GLY A 821 -90.40 -26.18 -45.23
N SER A 822 -89.98 -25.18 -44.46
CA SER A 822 -88.57 -24.81 -44.36
C SER A 822 -88.20 -24.30 -42.98
N VAL A 823 -86.93 -24.47 -42.61
CA VAL A 823 -86.33 -23.96 -41.37
C VAL A 823 -85.05 -23.19 -41.72
N ASP A 824 -84.85 -22.03 -41.09
CA ASP A 824 -83.59 -21.31 -41.16
C ASP A 824 -82.62 -21.85 -40.10
N LEU A 825 -81.36 -22.01 -40.47
CA LEU A 825 -80.31 -22.51 -39.60
C LEU A 825 -79.17 -21.48 -39.51
N SER A 826 -78.64 -21.28 -38.31
CA SER A 826 -77.46 -20.45 -38.06
C SER A 826 -76.47 -21.21 -37.18
N LEU A 827 -75.22 -21.30 -37.64
CA LEU A 827 -74.15 -22.04 -36.97
C LEU A 827 -73.33 -21.07 -36.10
N ASN A 828 -73.49 -21.17 -34.78
CA ASN A 828 -72.83 -20.27 -33.83
C ASN A 828 -71.37 -20.67 -33.59
N LEU A 829 -70.47 -20.03 -34.34
CA LEU A 829 -69.03 -20.33 -34.32
C LEU A 829 -68.34 -19.84 -33.04
N SER A 830 -68.91 -18.82 -32.38
CA SER A 830 -68.39 -18.27 -31.11
C SER A 830 -68.99 -18.96 -29.87
N ALA A 831 -69.79 -20.01 -30.04
CA ALA A 831 -70.31 -20.82 -28.94
C ALA A 831 -69.23 -21.69 -28.29
N ALA A 832 -69.42 -22.00 -27.01
CA ALA A 832 -68.66 -23.06 -26.34
C ALA A 832 -68.77 -24.39 -27.11
N GLY A 833 -67.67 -25.15 -27.18
CA GLY A 833 -67.57 -26.37 -27.98
C GLY A 833 -67.35 -26.16 -29.49
N ALA A 834 -67.65 -24.98 -30.04
CA ALA A 834 -67.13 -24.56 -31.35
C ALA A 834 -65.81 -23.79 -31.16
N ASN A 835 -65.88 -22.59 -30.58
CA ASN A 835 -64.74 -21.69 -30.39
C ASN A 835 -63.95 -21.44 -31.69
N LEU A 836 -64.65 -21.08 -32.77
CA LEU A 836 -64.11 -20.80 -34.12
C LEU A 836 -64.44 -19.37 -34.63
N PRO A 837 -64.30 -18.28 -33.85
CA PRO A 837 -64.63 -16.92 -34.31
C PRO A 837 -63.84 -16.51 -35.58
N TRP A 838 -62.65 -17.08 -35.78
CA TRP A 838 -61.84 -16.92 -37.00
C TRP A 838 -62.42 -17.59 -38.27
N LEU A 839 -63.61 -18.18 -38.19
CA LEU A 839 -64.38 -18.67 -39.35
C LEU A 839 -65.71 -17.94 -39.55
N GLN A 840 -65.97 -16.87 -38.78
CA GLN A 840 -67.09 -15.97 -39.04
C GLN A 840 -66.87 -15.18 -40.35
N GLY A 841 -67.96 -14.84 -41.01
CA GLY A 841 -67.98 -14.17 -42.32
C GLY A 841 -68.68 -12.83 -42.27
N ALA A 842 -68.65 -12.12 -43.40
CA ALA A 842 -69.53 -10.99 -43.67
C ALA A 842 -70.66 -11.51 -44.59
N TRP A 843 -71.90 -11.54 -44.09
CA TRP A 843 -73.06 -12.13 -44.77
C TRP A 843 -74.19 -11.13 -45.02
N THR A 844 -74.48 -10.29 -44.02
CA THR A 844 -75.49 -9.21 -44.04
C THR A 844 -74.91 -7.85 -43.63
N SER A 845 -73.69 -7.81 -43.08
CA SER A 845 -72.91 -6.59 -42.83
C SER A 845 -71.61 -6.59 -43.68
N THR A 846 -70.79 -5.55 -43.48
CA THR A 846 -69.41 -5.46 -43.99
C THR A 846 -68.37 -6.03 -43.01
N THR A 847 -68.79 -6.66 -41.91
CA THR A 847 -67.91 -7.13 -40.83
C THR A 847 -67.81 -8.66 -40.80
N PHE A 848 -66.60 -9.18 -40.58
CA PHE A 848 -66.27 -10.60 -40.57
C PHE A 848 -66.43 -11.26 -39.18
N ASP A 849 -67.52 -10.89 -38.50
CA ASP A 849 -67.93 -11.28 -37.15
C ASP A 849 -69.29 -11.99 -37.13
N GLN A 850 -69.86 -12.30 -38.29
CA GLN A 850 -71.18 -12.90 -38.42
C GLN A 850 -71.12 -14.44 -38.58
N ASN A 851 -71.99 -15.12 -37.82
CA ASN A 851 -72.23 -16.55 -37.93
C ASN A 851 -72.90 -16.87 -39.29
N PRO A 852 -72.46 -17.91 -40.02
CA PRO A 852 -73.09 -18.29 -41.27
C PRO A 852 -74.50 -18.83 -41.06
N SER A 853 -75.36 -18.61 -42.04
CA SER A 853 -76.75 -19.08 -42.06
C SER A 853 -77.13 -19.66 -43.42
N ALA A 854 -78.15 -20.51 -43.43
CA ALA A 854 -78.78 -21.08 -44.62
C ALA A 854 -80.22 -21.49 -44.31
N ARG A 855 -80.93 -21.97 -45.34
CA ARG A 855 -82.27 -22.55 -45.25
C ARG A 855 -82.27 -24.01 -45.68
N ALA A 856 -82.93 -24.86 -44.89
CA ALA A 856 -83.27 -26.24 -45.24
C ALA A 856 -84.76 -26.30 -45.62
N THR A 857 -85.06 -26.86 -46.79
CA THR A 857 -86.42 -26.90 -47.36
C THR A 857 -86.84 -28.32 -47.70
N PHE A 858 -88.07 -28.69 -47.34
CA PHE A 858 -88.62 -30.03 -47.50
C PHE A 858 -89.97 -29.98 -48.25
N GLY A 859 -90.17 -30.89 -49.20
CA GLY A 859 -91.42 -31.06 -49.95
C GLY A 859 -91.69 -30.01 -51.04
N THR A 860 -90.69 -29.19 -51.43
CA THR A 860 -90.89 -28.15 -52.45
C THR A 860 -90.68 -28.62 -53.88
N SER A 861 -91.68 -29.33 -54.41
CA SER A 861 -91.81 -29.60 -55.85
C SER A 861 -93.28 -29.51 -56.31
N ALA A 862 -93.87 -28.31 -56.21
CA ALA A 862 -95.15 -27.99 -56.82
C ALA A 862 -95.02 -27.78 -58.35
N ALA A 863 -94.55 -28.80 -59.06
CA ALA A 863 -94.44 -28.83 -60.52
C ALA A 863 -94.54 -30.29 -61.03
N PRO A 864 -95.53 -30.64 -61.86
CA PRO A 864 -95.72 -32.02 -62.31
C PRO A 864 -94.77 -32.38 -63.46
N SER A 865 -93.62 -32.99 -63.14
CA SER A 865 -92.77 -33.72 -64.10
C SER A 865 -91.88 -34.76 -63.40
N PRO A 866 -91.87 -36.04 -63.83
CA PRO A 866 -91.14 -37.10 -63.13
C PRO A 866 -89.65 -37.09 -63.47
N ILE A 867 -88.85 -36.31 -62.73
CA ILE A 867 -87.38 -36.42 -62.78
C ILE A 867 -86.93 -37.61 -61.92
N ILE A 868 -86.81 -38.77 -62.56
CA ILE A 868 -86.25 -39.98 -61.94
C ILE A 868 -84.72 -39.84 -61.91
N PHE A 869 -84.16 -39.64 -60.72
CA PHE A 869 -82.74 -39.75 -60.34
C PHE A 869 -81.68 -39.31 -61.37
N ARG A 870 -81.16 -38.07 -61.22
CA ARG A 870 -79.85 -37.70 -61.79
C ARG A 870 -78.75 -37.88 -60.74
N ARG A 871 -78.02 -39.00 -60.80
CA ARG A 871 -76.80 -39.20 -60.01
C ARG A 871 -75.62 -38.51 -60.69
N GLU A 872 -75.18 -37.38 -60.16
CA GLU A 872 -73.85 -36.85 -60.48
C GLU A 872 -72.79 -37.78 -59.87
N ARG A 873 -71.78 -38.10 -60.68
CA ARG A 873 -70.61 -38.92 -60.30
C ARG A 873 -69.39 -38.07 -60.58
N PHE A 874 -68.74 -37.65 -59.51
CA PHE A 874 -67.35 -37.17 -59.52
C PHE A 874 -66.40 -38.38 -59.54
#